data_AF-A0A2E9K2Z3-F1
#
_entry.id   AF-A0A2E9K2Z3-F1
#
_cell.length_a   1.000
_cell.length_b   1.000
_cell.length_c   1.000
_cell.angle_alpha   90.00
_cell.angle_beta   90.00
_cell.angle_gamma   90.00
#
_symmetry.space_group_name_H-M   'P 1'
#
loop_
_entity.id
_entity.type
_entity.pdbx_description
1 polymer ?
#
loop_
_entity_poly.entity_id
_entity_poly.type
_entity_poly.pdbx_seq_one_letter_code
_entity_poly.pdbx_strand_id
1 'polypeptide(L)'
;MSKRVIFHIGPPKTGSSAIQHFLHSRRDTLSRLGVDYPKHDIDGNGISSGNARVICKVDEHGKLALDAQKLKAVINKFHASPEHQILLFSSESFFRIATDIVDALPDVEILCFIRNPIEYQLSIYNQSVKRHGNTKPFSAGRRLNLGQWQRLQSLQKRVSPSCFHCFAFKLPEDNGSIIQDLLGVLDIDMPADTGRGAINTSYSYPALELKRWLNQFPISAVQAELDAYLQSVSDGKSRYRLIDDNLLADYKTQLSSTASGFSSLLSEHEWEWLAGAHEKIEALPVRDQQENGSVVSDMLQQLKQDKPGLFRSLASVISSAESVEGDAQLRAQFRLKGIHYVLGAGKMLAAGTVKRLKDALSGRSALAGIKPVKGKLACVKRAEIIRQGPGSNPGIVKGGIRSAQEVPQFAAQFRCSNARSEDPVPQNVTDGEFLAAQPETHAVKKGEFFYGGPVFSNFGHFLAESVHRLAPLQQIRQSYGDMPVIFLPQRFRQKSFIKKAVLPPRFYEILEYLGVSKKHIVLPGNNIRTESLWVSPQQSFFRAREPVSAEYLSFLTAREKASGVAADPSLPKRLYVSRESFLMRGAFAGEGYLAAFMARQGFTIFKPESADIVTQLKYYKSAEEIVFAEGAALHVLELMGEIQAKITVLQRRNQTDVLFRPLLTARCQDVAFFGDLVELQSLYVPANQNSAAHGSALSFLDAEALAHFLAERLKCETLDVTALRQATAEDVVRYYRQYAAALATKPVTKQYLNRFEQKVNLMISEGKLDLPVNWKN
;
A
#
# COMPACT_ATOMS: atom_id res chain seq x y z
N MET A 1 -42.38 6.66 10.35
CA MET A 1 -41.48 7.61 11.02
C MET A 1 -40.92 8.57 9.97
N SER A 2 -40.53 9.79 10.35
CA SER A 2 -39.81 10.69 9.44
C SER A 2 -38.40 10.14 9.18
N LYS A 3 -37.95 10.21 7.93
CA LYS A 3 -36.58 9.80 7.57
C LYS A 3 -35.56 10.77 8.16
N ARG A 4 -34.49 10.25 8.74
CA ARG A 4 -33.43 11.01 9.43
C ARG A 4 -32.14 11.01 8.61
N VAL A 5 -31.45 12.13 8.54
CA VAL A 5 -30.13 12.24 7.90
C VAL A 5 -29.13 12.71 8.96
N ILE A 6 -28.17 11.85 9.28
CA ILE A 6 -27.26 12.03 10.41
C ILE A 6 -25.82 12.11 9.90
N PHE A 7 -25.09 13.13 10.34
CA PHE A 7 -23.67 13.32 10.06
C PHE A 7 -22.85 13.21 11.32
N HIS A 8 -22.10 12.12 11.45
CA HIS A 8 -20.99 12.05 12.39
C HIS A 8 -19.76 12.80 11.83
N ILE A 9 -19.46 13.96 12.40
CA ILE A 9 -18.48 14.90 11.83
C ILE A 9 -17.08 14.85 12.47
N GLY A 10 -16.87 14.08 13.54
CA GLY A 10 -15.66 14.16 14.37
C GLY A 10 -15.92 14.98 15.64
N PRO A 11 -15.05 15.95 16.03
CA PRO A 11 -13.87 16.49 15.33
C PRO A 11 -12.63 15.55 15.32
N PRO A 12 -11.46 16.01 14.82
CA PRO A 12 -10.22 15.25 14.92
C PRO A 12 -9.91 14.74 16.32
N LYS A 13 -9.40 13.50 16.38
CA LYS A 13 -8.92 12.83 17.60
C LYS A 13 -10.01 12.52 18.65
N THR A 14 -11.27 12.38 18.21
CA THR A 14 -12.40 11.98 19.07
C THR A 14 -12.94 10.59 18.74
N GLY A 15 -12.07 9.69 18.22
CA GLY A 15 -12.44 8.29 18.01
C GLY A 15 -13.12 7.99 16.67
N SER A 16 -13.10 8.92 15.70
CA SER A 16 -13.78 8.74 14.41
C SER A 16 -13.39 7.46 13.67
N SER A 17 -12.12 7.03 13.74
CA SER A 17 -11.67 5.77 13.13
C SER A 17 -12.32 4.53 13.75
N ALA A 18 -12.57 4.54 15.07
CA ALA A 18 -13.23 3.43 15.75
C ALA A 18 -14.72 3.36 15.35
N ILE A 19 -15.40 4.50 15.32
CA ILE A 19 -16.77 4.62 14.83
C ILE A 19 -16.87 4.14 13.37
N GLN A 20 -16.00 4.61 12.49
CA GLN A 20 -16.03 4.25 11.07
C GLN A 20 -15.74 2.77 10.84
N HIS A 21 -14.82 2.18 11.59
CA HIS A 21 -14.57 0.73 11.54
C HIS A 21 -15.78 -0.07 12.02
N PHE A 22 -16.39 0.33 13.15
CA PHE A 22 -17.61 -0.29 13.65
C PHE A 22 -18.74 -0.25 12.61
N LEU A 23 -19.01 0.94 12.04
CA LEU A 23 -20.05 1.12 11.02
C LEU A 23 -19.77 0.32 9.75
N HIS A 24 -18.51 0.30 9.28
CA HIS A 24 -18.12 -0.43 8.08
C HIS A 24 -18.27 -1.95 8.28
N SER A 25 -17.76 -2.49 9.39
CA SER A 25 -17.83 -3.93 9.69
C SER A 25 -19.25 -4.47 9.89
N ARG A 26 -20.23 -3.59 10.16
CA ARG A 26 -21.63 -3.94 10.44
C ARG A 26 -22.61 -3.37 9.44
N ARG A 27 -22.15 -2.92 8.27
CA ARG A 27 -22.97 -2.23 7.28
C ARG A 27 -24.23 -3.02 6.89
N ASP A 28 -24.12 -4.33 6.70
CA ASP A 28 -25.27 -5.18 6.32
C ASP A 28 -26.26 -5.35 7.48
N THR A 29 -25.76 -5.43 8.72
CA THR A 29 -26.61 -5.45 9.92
C THR A 29 -27.33 -4.11 10.11
N LEU A 30 -26.61 -3.00 9.94
CA LEU A 30 -27.17 -1.64 9.99
C LEU A 30 -28.25 -1.44 8.91
N SER A 31 -28.01 -1.92 7.69
CA SER A 31 -28.97 -1.85 6.59
C SER A 31 -30.25 -2.63 6.92
N ARG A 32 -30.14 -3.84 7.49
CA ARG A 32 -31.32 -4.61 7.97
C ARG A 32 -32.08 -3.93 9.11
N LEU A 33 -31.40 -3.11 9.90
CA LEU A 33 -32.01 -2.28 10.96
C LEU A 33 -32.52 -0.93 10.44
N GLY A 34 -32.54 -0.73 9.12
CA GLY A 34 -33.07 0.48 8.49
C GLY A 34 -32.09 1.66 8.42
N VAL A 35 -30.78 1.42 8.62
CA VAL A 35 -29.73 2.45 8.50
C VAL A 35 -28.93 2.27 7.21
N ASP A 36 -29.08 3.21 6.28
CA ASP A 36 -28.19 3.33 5.12
C ASP A 36 -26.89 3.99 5.54
N TYR A 37 -25.82 3.21 5.58
CA TYR A 37 -24.45 3.71 5.69
C TYR A 37 -23.77 3.56 4.33
N PRO A 38 -23.55 4.64 3.55
CA PRO A 38 -23.04 4.55 2.18
C PRO A 38 -21.71 3.78 2.04
N LYS A 39 -21.65 2.91 1.02
CA LYS A 39 -20.46 2.11 0.68
C LYS A 39 -19.29 3.04 0.34
N HIS A 40 -18.11 2.73 0.87
CA HIS A 40 -16.86 3.46 0.65
C HIS A 40 -15.67 2.54 0.91
N ASP A 41 -14.49 2.93 0.42
CA ASP A 41 -13.27 2.13 0.52
C ASP A 41 -12.59 2.25 1.89
N ILE A 42 -11.87 1.20 2.27
CA ILE A 42 -10.96 1.15 3.43
C ILE A 42 -9.50 1.20 2.97
N ASP A 43 -8.62 1.79 3.78
CA ASP A 43 -7.21 1.91 3.45
C ASP A 43 -6.44 0.57 3.58
N GLY A 44 -5.14 0.59 3.27
CA GLY A 44 -4.27 -0.60 3.35
C GLY A 44 -4.08 -1.18 4.74
N ASN A 45 -4.52 -0.49 5.80
CA ASN A 45 -4.46 -0.93 7.19
C ASN A 45 -5.83 -1.38 7.72
N GLY A 46 -6.87 -1.43 6.87
CA GLY A 46 -8.24 -1.72 7.28
C GLY A 46 -8.94 -0.56 7.98
N ILE A 47 -8.37 0.66 7.90
CA ILE A 47 -8.94 1.85 8.52
C ILE A 47 -9.81 2.56 7.49
N SER A 48 -11.09 2.72 7.80
CA SER A 48 -11.98 3.59 7.03
C SER A 48 -11.63 5.05 7.29
N SER A 49 -11.57 5.88 6.24
CA SER A 49 -11.53 7.35 6.35
C SER A 49 -12.94 7.97 6.40
N GLY A 50 -13.97 7.13 6.45
CA GLY A 50 -15.35 7.52 6.33
C GLY A 50 -15.82 7.69 4.88
N ASN A 51 -17.08 8.11 4.74
CA ASN A 51 -17.80 8.18 3.45
C ASN A 51 -17.90 9.60 2.88
N ALA A 52 -17.03 10.53 3.27
CA ALA A 52 -17.08 11.93 2.79
C ALA A 52 -17.04 12.08 1.27
N ARG A 53 -16.25 11.25 0.57
CA ARG A 53 -16.12 11.30 -0.90
C ARG A 53 -17.41 10.96 -1.65
N VAL A 54 -18.36 10.31 -0.99
CA VAL A 54 -19.68 10.02 -1.56
C VAL A 54 -20.44 11.32 -1.89
N ILE A 55 -20.24 12.37 -1.08
CA ILE A 55 -20.94 13.65 -1.23
C ILE A 55 -19.99 14.85 -1.47
N CYS A 56 -18.67 14.63 -1.49
CA CYS A 56 -17.67 15.68 -1.65
C CYS A 56 -16.89 15.52 -2.96
N LYS A 57 -16.27 16.61 -3.39
CA LYS A 57 -15.22 16.65 -4.42
C LYS A 57 -13.95 17.30 -3.86
N VAL A 58 -12.84 17.10 -4.55
CA VAL A 58 -11.58 17.76 -4.20
C VAL A 58 -11.57 19.15 -4.84
N ASP A 59 -11.34 20.19 -4.06
CA ASP A 59 -11.19 21.57 -4.53
C ASP A 59 -9.80 21.81 -5.14
N GLU A 60 -9.59 23.00 -5.72
CA GLU A 60 -8.34 23.41 -6.40
C GLU A 60 -7.10 23.35 -5.48
N HIS A 61 -7.31 23.32 -4.16
CA HIS A 61 -6.26 23.24 -3.14
C HIS A 61 -6.10 21.83 -2.56
N GLY A 62 -6.77 20.84 -3.14
CA GLY A 62 -6.65 19.45 -2.70
C GLY A 62 -7.50 19.10 -1.46
N LYS A 63 -8.45 19.95 -1.03
CA LYS A 63 -9.30 19.70 0.14
C LYS A 63 -10.72 19.28 -0.25
N LEU A 64 -11.40 18.51 0.60
CA LEU A 64 -12.76 18.02 0.31
C LEU A 64 -13.81 19.11 0.51
N ALA A 65 -14.46 19.56 -0.56
CA ALA A 65 -15.58 20.49 -0.53
C ALA A 65 -16.90 19.75 -0.82
N LEU A 66 -18.00 20.24 -0.24
CA LEU A 66 -19.33 19.67 -0.45
C LEU A 66 -19.72 19.79 -1.92
N ASP A 67 -20.24 18.71 -2.49
CA ASP A 67 -20.78 18.69 -3.85
C ASP A 67 -22.30 18.54 -3.79
N ALA A 68 -23.01 19.63 -4.10
CA ALA A 68 -24.47 19.69 -4.00
C ALA A 68 -25.17 18.66 -4.89
N GLN A 69 -24.62 18.33 -6.06
CA GLN A 69 -25.22 17.35 -6.96
C GLN A 69 -25.06 15.94 -6.39
N LYS A 70 -23.87 15.59 -5.90
CA LYS A 70 -23.64 14.30 -5.24
C LYS A 70 -24.48 14.14 -4.00
N LEU A 71 -24.54 15.16 -3.15
CA LEU A 71 -25.39 15.14 -1.95
C LEU A 71 -26.85 14.89 -2.33
N LYS A 72 -27.39 15.66 -3.28
CA LYS A 72 -28.78 15.51 -3.76
C LYS A 72 -29.04 14.11 -4.32
N ALA A 73 -28.11 13.55 -5.09
CA ALA A 73 -28.26 12.20 -5.65
C ALA A 73 -28.39 11.14 -4.55
N VAL A 74 -27.56 11.22 -3.51
CA VAL A 74 -27.57 10.25 -2.40
C VAL A 74 -28.84 10.42 -1.55
N ILE A 75 -29.23 11.66 -1.26
CA ILE A 75 -30.45 11.97 -0.52
C ILE A 75 -31.69 11.48 -1.27
N ASN A 76 -31.78 11.73 -2.58
CA ASN A 76 -32.88 11.23 -3.42
C ASN A 76 -32.97 9.70 -3.40
N LYS A 77 -31.83 9.02 -3.50
CA LYS A 77 -31.76 7.55 -3.42
C LYS A 77 -32.25 7.05 -2.06
N PHE A 78 -31.83 7.69 -0.99
CA PHE A 78 -32.28 7.37 0.36
C PHE A 78 -33.79 7.59 0.53
N HIS A 79 -34.34 8.71 0.05
CA HIS A 79 -35.78 8.97 0.10
C HIS A 79 -36.60 7.95 -0.71
N ALA A 80 -36.09 7.47 -1.84
CA ALA A 80 -36.73 6.44 -2.66
C ALA A 80 -36.74 5.04 -2.01
N SER A 81 -35.87 4.78 -1.03
CA SER A 81 -35.75 3.47 -0.39
C SER A 81 -36.84 3.26 0.69
N PRO A 82 -37.79 2.31 0.55
CA PRO A 82 -38.79 2.07 1.60
C PRO A 82 -38.19 1.46 2.87
N GLU A 83 -37.07 0.75 2.74
CA GLU A 83 -36.44 -0.05 3.81
C GLU A 83 -35.59 0.77 4.79
N HIS A 84 -35.08 1.93 4.36
CA HIS A 84 -34.13 2.71 5.15
C HIS A 84 -34.82 3.94 5.74
N GLN A 85 -34.71 4.10 7.07
CA GLN A 85 -35.25 5.21 7.85
C GLN A 85 -34.17 6.21 8.27
N ILE A 86 -32.90 5.79 8.32
CA ILE A 86 -31.76 6.64 8.69
C ILE A 86 -30.71 6.60 7.58
N LEU A 87 -30.21 7.75 7.15
CA LEU A 87 -29.01 7.87 6.32
C LEU A 87 -27.87 8.40 7.20
N LEU A 88 -26.83 7.59 7.39
CA LEU A 88 -25.70 7.94 8.23
C LEU A 88 -24.44 8.24 7.41
N PHE A 89 -23.89 9.42 7.60
CA PHE A 89 -22.57 9.79 7.13
C PHE A 89 -21.60 9.84 8.30
N SER A 90 -20.37 9.38 8.09
CA SER A 90 -19.32 9.44 9.11
C SER A 90 -17.99 9.71 8.46
N SER A 91 -17.37 10.85 8.78
CA SER A 91 -16.01 11.23 8.38
C SER A 91 -15.52 12.43 9.18
N GLU A 92 -14.26 12.39 9.64
CA GLU A 92 -13.62 13.53 10.29
C GLU A 92 -13.47 14.74 9.34
N SER A 93 -13.47 14.49 8.02
CA SER A 93 -13.42 15.55 7.00
C SER A 93 -14.67 16.44 7.03
N PHE A 94 -15.80 15.93 7.50
CA PHE A 94 -17.03 16.72 7.60
C PHE A 94 -16.92 17.86 8.60
N PHE A 95 -16.08 17.75 9.64
CA PHE A 95 -15.88 18.86 10.57
C PHE A 95 -15.47 20.15 9.86
N ARG A 96 -14.70 20.04 8.76
CA ARG A 96 -14.25 21.19 7.97
C ARG A 96 -15.39 21.86 7.19
N ILE A 97 -16.36 21.10 6.73
CA ILE A 97 -17.46 21.55 5.86
C ILE A 97 -18.82 21.48 6.56
N ALA A 98 -18.84 21.37 7.89
CA ALA A 98 -20.07 21.15 8.65
C ALA A 98 -21.08 22.29 8.48
N THR A 99 -20.60 23.53 8.34
CA THR A 99 -21.46 24.69 8.03
C THR A 99 -22.11 24.54 6.66
N ASP A 100 -21.35 24.14 5.64
CA ASP A 100 -21.89 23.92 4.29
C ASP A 100 -22.94 22.80 4.27
N ILE A 101 -22.76 21.76 5.11
CA ILE A 101 -23.71 20.65 5.26
C ILE A 101 -25.02 21.15 5.90
N VAL A 102 -24.94 21.88 7.01
CA VAL A 102 -26.12 22.44 7.70
C VAL A 102 -26.86 23.43 6.81
N ASP A 103 -26.14 24.29 6.11
CA ASP A 103 -26.75 25.27 5.20
C ASP A 103 -27.42 24.58 3.99
N ALA A 104 -26.92 23.40 3.55
CA ALA A 104 -27.51 22.62 2.47
C ALA A 104 -28.69 21.72 2.90
N LEU A 105 -28.76 21.33 4.18
CA LEU A 105 -29.76 20.43 4.74
C LEU A 105 -30.28 20.98 6.09
N PRO A 106 -31.35 21.78 6.09
CA PRO A 106 -31.84 22.45 7.30
C PRO A 106 -32.23 21.52 8.45
N ASP A 107 -32.75 20.32 8.14
CA ASP A 107 -33.19 19.32 9.12
C ASP A 107 -32.14 18.24 9.40
N VAL A 108 -30.87 18.48 9.06
CA VAL A 108 -29.79 17.52 9.28
C VAL A 108 -29.46 17.37 10.76
N GLU A 109 -29.24 16.14 11.19
CA GLU A 109 -28.74 15.84 12.52
C GLU A 109 -27.22 15.77 12.51
N ILE A 110 -26.59 16.48 13.45
CA ILE A 110 -25.15 16.48 13.65
C ILE A 110 -24.82 15.62 14.87
N LEU A 111 -23.98 14.61 14.68
CA LEU A 111 -23.38 13.82 15.74
C LEU A 111 -21.90 14.19 15.86
N CYS A 112 -21.48 14.60 17.05
CA CYS A 112 -20.08 14.89 17.32
C CYS A 112 -19.67 14.48 18.73
N PHE A 113 -18.36 14.34 18.92
CA PHE A 113 -17.77 14.04 20.20
C PHE A 113 -16.81 15.15 20.59
N ILE A 114 -16.77 15.54 21.86
CA ILE A 114 -15.89 16.60 22.34
C ILE A 114 -14.85 16.02 23.30
N ARG A 115 -13.59 16.34 23.08
CA ARG A 115 -12.47 15.86 23.92
C ARG A 115 -11.98 16.97 24.82
N ASN A 116 -11.50 16.59 26.01
CA ASN A 116 -10.83 17.51 26.92
C ASN A 116 -9.68 18.23 26.17
N PRO A 117 -9.63 19.58 26.14
CA PRO A 117 -8.66 20.33 25.35
C PRO A 117 -7.19 20.10 25.74
N ILE A 118 -6.94 19.71 26.99
CA ILE A 118 -5.61 19.36 27.49
C ILE A 118 -5.17 18.04 26.86
N GLU A 119 -6.04 17.04 26.91
CA GLU A 119 -5.80 15.72 26.32
C GLU A 119 -5.67 15.78 24.80
N TYR A 120 -6.50 16.61 24.16
CA TYR A 120 -6.51 16.82 22.73
C TYR A 120 -5.15 17.30 22.21
N GLN A 121 -4.51 18.26 22.88
CA GLN A 121 -3.19 18.77 22.50
C GLN A 121 -2.11 17.69 22.54
N LEU A 122 -2.10 16.85 23.59
CA LEU A 122 -1.19 15.72 23.69
C LEU A 122 -1.43 14.71 22.55
N SER A 123 -2.71 14.45 22.22
CA SER A 123 -3.08 13.52 21.14
C SER A 123 -2.68 14.03 19.76
N ILE A 124 -2.83 15.33 19.49
CA ILE A 124 -2.40 15.97 18.25
C ILE A 124 -0.87 15.95 18.13
N TYR A 125 -0.16 16.21 19.21
CA TYR A 125 1.30 16.12 19.19
C TYR A 125 1.78 14.70 18.85
N ASN A 126 1.21 13.66 19.48
CA ASN A 126 1.52 12.27 19.16
C ASN A 126 1.24 11.96 17.67
N GLN A 127 0.11 12.42 17.15
CA GLN A 127 -0.25 12.29 15.74
C GLN A 127 0.76 12.99 14.81
N SER A 128 1.27 14.17 15.20
CA SER A 128 2.25 14.92 14.42
C SER A 128 3.58 14.18 14.28
N VAL A 129 4.03 13.51 15.34
CA VAL A 129 5.24 12.66 15.31
C VAL A 129 4.98 11.40 14.48
N LYS A 130 3.80 10.80 14.62
CA LYS A 130 3.40 9.56 13.94
C LYS A 130 3.25 9.71 12.43
N ARG A 131 2.54 10.75 11.97
CA ARG A 131 2.10 10.90 10.57
C ARG A 131 2.70 12.10 9.84
N HIS A 132 3.09 13.15 10.55
CA HIS A 132 3.52 14.42 9.93
C HIS A 132 5.03 14.67 10.03
N GLY A 133 5.80 13.68 10.47
CA GLY A 133 7.26 13.77 10.50
C GLY A 133 7.78 14.80 11.51
N ASN A 134 7.01 15.12 12.56
CA ASN A 134 7.46 16.10 13.55
C ASN A 134 8.74 15.61 14.27
N THR A 135 9.73 16.49 14.34
CA THR A 135 11.04 16.27 14.98
C THR A 135 11.20 17.09 16.27
N LYS A 136 10.37 18.12 16.46
CA LYS A 136 10.47 19.06 17.58
C LYS A 136 9.85 18.46 18.85
N PRO A 137 10.42 18.73 20.04
CA PRO A 137 9.77 18.43 21.31
C PRO A 137 8.39 19.09 21.42
N PHE A 138 7.59 18.59 22.34
CA PHE A 138 6.30 19.17 22.68
C PHE A 138 6.52 20.57 23.25
N SER A 139 5.85 21.55 22.66
CA SER A 139 5.86 22.93 23.13
C SER A 139 4.42 23.39 23.24
N ALA A 140 4.00 23.65 24.47
CA ALA A 140 2.66 24.10 24.78
C ALA A 140 2.62 25.63 24.80
N GLY A 141 1.53 26.20 24.27
CA GLY A 141 1.28 27.64 24.37
C GLY A 141 0.77 28.01 25.76
N ARG A 142 0.94 29.27 26.18
CA ARG A 142 0.39 29.75 27.48
C ARG A 142 -1.14 29.71 27.55
N ARG A 143 -1.83 29.77 26.41
CA ARG A 143 -3.30 29.74 26.33
C ARG A 143 -3.78 28.37 25.87
N LEU A 144 -4.80 27.85 26.55
CA LEU A 144 -5.47 26.61 26.19
C LEU A 144 -6.23 26.78 24.86
N ASN A 145 -6.05 25.86 23.92
CA ASN A 145 -6.70 25.93 22.62
C ASN A 145 -8.12 25.35 22.68
N LEU A 146 -9.13 26.22 22.58
CA LEU A 146 -10.56 25.88 22.60
C LEU A 146 -11.21 25.92 21.20
N GLY A 147 -10.42 25.97 20.12
CA GLY A 147 -10.94 26.21 18.78
C GLY A 147 -11.96 25.17 18.28
N GLN A 148 -11.80 23.89 18.67
CA GLN A 148 -12.80 22.86 18.34
C GLN A 148 -14.15 23.13 19.02
N TRP A 149 -14.11 23.50 20.30
CA TRP A 149 -15.31 23.77 21.10
C TRP A 149 -16.05 25.01 20.58
N GLN A 150 -15.32 26.09 20.31
CA GLN A 150 -15.87 27.33 19.73
C GLN A 150 -16.56 27.08 18.40
N ARG A 151 -15.96 26.21 17.56
CA ARG A 151 -16.54 25.84 16.27
C ARG A 151 -17.80 25.00 16.42
N LEU A 152 -17.81 24.02 17.32
CA LEU A 152 -19.00 23.21 17.61
C LEU A 152 -20.14 24.08 18.19
N GLN A 153 -19.83 25.00 19.09
CA GLN A 153 -20.82 25.93 19.65
C GLN A 153 -21.40 26.86 18.57
N SER A 154 -20.58 27.31 17.64
CA SER A 154 -21.04 28.11 16.51
C SER A 154 -21.94 27.31 15.57
N LEU A 155 -21.66 26.01 15.40
CA LEU A 155 -22.48 25.10 14.61
C LEU A 155 -23.80 24.76 15.30
N GLN A 156 -23.79 24.52 16.62
CA GLN A 156 -24.99 24.24 17.42
C GLN A 156 -26.05 25.34 17.26
N LYS A 157 -25.64 26.60 17.19
CA LYS A 157 -26.54 27.76 16.98
C LYS A 157 -27.24 27.77 15.62
N ARG A 158 -26.80 26.94 14.66
CA ARG A 158 -27.35 26.87 13.28
C ARG A 158 -28.33 25.73 13.07
N VAL A 159 -28.46 24.81 14.03
CA VAL A 159 -29.37 23.68 13.96
C VAL A 159 -30.35 23.72 15.13
N SER A 160 -31.51 23.08 14.98
CA SER A 160 -32.44 22.91 16.09
C SER A 160 -31.80 22.10 17.23
N PRO A 161 -32.14 22.36 18.51
CA PRO A 161 -31.55 21.64 19.64
C PRO A 161 -31.69 20.11 19.57
N SER A 162 -32.79 19.61 19.00
CA SER A 162 -33.04 18.17 18.80
C SER A 162 -32.16 17.53 17.72
N CYS A 163 -31.50 18.34 16.88
CA CYS A 163 -30.67 17.89 15.77
C CYS A 163 -29.16 17.98 16.08
N PHE A 164 -28.77 18.35 17.30
CA PHE A 164 -27.37 18.46 17.69
C PHE A 164 -27.04 17.50 18.82
N HIS A 165 -26.43 16.37 18.46
CA HIS A 165 -26.03 15.30 19.38
C HIS A 165 -24.54 15.43 19.67
N CYS A 166 -24.21 15.84 20.90
CA CYS A 166 -22.82 16.04 21.31
C CYS A 166 -22.54 15.32 22.63
N PHE A 167 -21.49 14.50 22.62
CA PHE A 167 -21.07 13.66 23.76
C PHE A 167 -19.62 13.92 24.12
N ALA A 168 -19.24 13.71 25.38
CA ALA A 168 -17.85 13.65 25.78
C ALA A 168 -17.17 12.42 25.14
N PHE A 169 -15.94 12.61 24.66
CA PHE A 169 -15.11 11.53 24.17
C PHE A 169 -14.70 10.62 25.34
N LYS A 170 -14.95 9.32 25.17
CA LYS A 170 -14.68 8.26 26.16
C LYS A 170 -13.53 7.37 25.67
N LEU A 171 -12.59 7.07 26.54
CA LEU A 171 -11.46 6.19 26.28
C LEU A 171 -11.85 4.73 26.47
N PRO A 172 -11.12 3.76 25.89
CA PRO A 172 -11.43 2.34 26.07
C PRO A 172 -11.40 1.85 27.52
N GLU A 173 -10.59 2.49 28.37
CA GLU A 173 -10.49 2.24 29.82
C GLU A 173 -11.64 2.86 30.63
N ASP A 174 -12.51 3.64 30.00
CA ASP A 174 -13.66 4.25 30.65
C ASP A 174 -14.84 3.27 30.71
N ASN A 175 -15.67 3.38 31.76
CA ASN A 175 -16.93 2.63 31.89
C ASN A 175 -18.04 3.09 30.90
N GLY A 176 -17.66 3.65 29.75
CA GLY A 176 -18.58 4.13 28.71
C GLY A 176 -17.95 4.07 27.33
N SER A 177 -18.76 4.15 26.27
CA SER A 177 -18.30 3.89 24.90
C SER A 177 -18.89 4.87 23.89
N ILE A 178 -18.03 5.48 23.06
CA ILE A 178 -18.45 6.32 21.93
C ILE A 178 -19.32 5.56 20.91
N ILE A 179 -19.19 4.22 20.86
CA ILE A 179 -20.05 3.38 20.02
C ILE A 179 -21.44 3.26 20.64
N GLN A 180 -21.52 3.16 21.98
CA GLN A 180 -22.80 3.13 22.67
C GLN A 180 -23.56 4.45 22.48
N ASP A 181 -22.85 5.59 22.58
CA ASP A 181 -23.44 6.92 22.33
C ASP A 181 -23.99 7.03 20.89
N LEU A 182 -23.21 6.56 19.91
CA LEU A 182 -23.64 6.49 18.50
C LEU A 182 -24.91 5.63 18.34
N LEU A 183 -24.93 4.43 18.95
CA LEU A 183 -26.07 3.52 18.86
C LEU A 183 -27.32 4.10 19.52
N GLY A 184 -27.17 4.83 20.63
CA GLY A 184 -28.26 5.57 21.26
C GLY A 184 -28.88 6.62 20.35
N VAL A 185 -28.07 7.36 19.57
CA VAL A 185 -28.58 8.33 18.59
C VAL A 185 -29.30 7.65 17.43
N LEU A 186 -28.83 6.47 17.03
CA LEU A 186 -29.46 5.65 15.99
C LEU A 186 -30.71 4.92 16.47
N ASP A 187 -30.98 4.91 17.78
CA ASP A 187 -32.04 4.11 18.42
C ASP A 187 -31.92 2.62 18.10
N ILE A 188 -30.69 2.09 18.18
CA ILE A 188 -30.36 0.69 17.88
C ILE A 188 -29.81 0.00 19.13
N ASP A 189 -30.45 -1.10 19.51
CA ASP A 189 -29.91 -2.02 20.50
C ASP A 189 -29.04 -3.08 19.84
N MET A 190 -27.71 -2.92 19.95
CA MET A 190 -26.75 -3.92 19.50
C MET A 190 -25.44 -3.87 20.31
N PRO A 191 -24.66 -4.97 20.35
CA PRO A 191 -23.39 -4.97 21.08
C PRO A 191 -22.40 -3.93 20.54
N ALA A 192 -21.94 -3.04 21.43
CA ALA A 192 -20.96 -2.00 21.14
C ALA A 192 -19.50 -2.50 20.99
N ASP A 193 -19.29 -3.81 20.81
CA ASP A 193 -17.95 -4.38 20.67
C ASP A 193 -17.34 -3.99 19.32
N THR A 194 -16.14 -3.42 19.34
CA THR A 194 -15.41 -3.06 18.12
C THR A 194 -14.59 -4.22 17.54
N GLY A 195 -14.54 -5.36 18.25
CA GLY A 195 -13.58 -6.44 18.01
C GLY A 195 -12.18 -5.96 18.38
N ARG A 196 -11.48 -6.65 19.30
CA ARG A 196 -10.10 -6.30 19.71
C ARG A 196 -9.10 -6.52 18.56
N GLY A 197 -9.10 -5.62 17.58
CA GLY A 197 -8.04 -5.41 16.62
C GLY A 197 -7.60 -3.96 16.74
N ALA A 198 -6.42 -3.72 17.34
CA ALA A 198 -5.88 -2.41 17.70
C ALA A 198 -6.12 -1.33 16.62
N ILE A 199 -7.17 -0.53 16.81
CA ILE A 199 -7.40 0.66 15.99
C ILE A 199 -6.50 1.76 16.56
N ASN A 200 -5.33 1.93 15.94
CA ASN A 200 -4.53 3.15 16.01
C ASN A 200 -4.02 3.53 17.42
N THR A 201 -3.35 2.61 18.12
CA THR A 201 -2.76 2.85 19.44
C THR A 201 -1.82 4.06 19.44
N SER A 202 -1.90 4.88 20.49
CA SER A 202 -0.98 6.01 20.72
C SER A 202 0.41 5.47 21.04
N TYR A 203 1.47 6.16 20.60
CA TYR A 203 2.81 5.74 21.00
C TYR A 203 3.01 5.88 22.50
N SER A 204 3.64 4.88 23.10
CA SER A 204 4.30 4.97 24.39
C SER A 204 5.43 6.02 24.34
N TYR A 205 5.84 6.54 25.50
CA TYR A 205 6.88 7.56 25.56
C TYR A 205 8.17 7.17 24.81
N PRO A 206 8.73 5.95 24.99
CA PRO A 206 9.94 5.55 24.26
C PRO A 206 9.74 5.46 22.74
N ALA A 207 8.57 4.95 22.31
CA ALA A 207 8.25 4.84 20.88
C ALA A 207 8.06 6.22 20.22
N LEU A 208 7.44 7.16 20.94
CA LEU A 208 7.29 8.54 20.50
C LEU A 208 8.66 9.19 20.30
N GLU A 209 9.56 9.09 21.28
CA GLU A 209 10.88 9.73 21.22
C GLU A 209 11.78 9.11 20.15
N LEU A 210 11.77 7.77 20.02
CA LEU A 210 12.49 7.11 18.93
C LEU A 210 11.96 7.56 17.57
N LYS A 211 10.63 7.63 17.37
CA LYS A 211 10.04 8.09 16.11
C LYS A 211 10.36 9.55 15.83
N ARG A 212 10.28 10.42 16.84
CA ARG A 212 10.60 11.85 16.74
C ARG A 212 12.05 12.07 16.30
N TRP A 213 12.98 11.32 16.88
CA TRP A 213 14.38 11.33 16.47
C TRP A 213 14.56 10.81 15.04
N LEU A 214 13.95 9.66 14.71
CA LEU A 214 14.03 9.05 13.39
C LEU A 214 13.41 9.91 12.26
N ASN A 215 12.44 10.78 12.57
CA ASN A 215 11.82 11.69 11.60
C ASN A 215 12.78 12.72 11.02
N GLN A 216 13.98 12.88 11.59
CA GLN A 216 15.05 13.73 11.03
C GLN A 216 15.72 13.11 9.79
N PHE A 217 15.46 11.82 9.53
CA PHE A 217 16.06 11.05 8.45
C PHE A 217 15.03 10.67 7.37
N PRO A 218 15.46 10.38 6.12
CA PRO A 218 14.56 10.00 5.02
C PRO A 218 14.08 8.55 5.15
N ILE A 219 13.25 8.27 6.16
CA ILE A 219 12.76 6.92 6.52
C ILE A 219 11.48 6.50 5.79
N SER A 220 11.05 7.22 4.75
CA SER A 220 9.77 6.98 4.04
C SER A 220 9.62 5.53 3.57
N ALA A 221 10.70 4.92 3.07
CA ALA A 221 10.74 3.54 2.61
C ALA A 221 10.44 2.49 3.69
N VAL A 222 10.66 2.82 4.96
CA VAL A 222 10.45 1.94 6.12
C VAL A 222 9.38 2.47 7.09
N GLN A 223 8.76 3.61 6.78
CA GLN A 223 7.90 4.33 7.71
C GLN A 223 6.65 3.54 8.09
N ALA A 224 6.02 2.84 7.15
CA ALA A 224 4.83 2.04 7.44
C ALA A 224 5.16 0.84 8.36
N GLU A 225 6.27 0.15 8.09
CA GLU A 225 6.72 -0.97 8.93
C GLU A 225 7.15 -0.51 10.33
N LEU A 226 7.83 0.63 10.40
CA LEU A 226 8.23 1.27 11.66
C LEU A 226 7.01 1.71 12.49
N ASP A 227 6.04 2.39 11.86
CA ASP A 227 4.82 2.85 12.52
C ASP A 227 4.00 1.67 13.07
N ALA A 228 3.82 0.61 12.26
CA ALA A 228 3.14 -0.61 12.71
C ALA A 228 3.84 -1.27 13.91
N TYR A 229 5.17 -1.35 13.87
CA TYR A 229 5.96 -1.89 14.98
C TYR A 229 5.82 -1.02 16.24
N LEU A 230 6.03 0.29 16.14
CA LEU A 230 5.99 1.21 17.26
C LEU A 230 4.60 1.28 17.91
N GLN A 231 3.53 1.14 17.13
CA GLN A 231 2.17 0.99 17.67
C GLN A 231 2.02 -0.33 18.42
N SER A 232 2.50 -1.44 17.86
CA SER A 232 2.38 -2.76 18.49
C SER A 232 3.10 -2.85 19.85
N VAL A 233 4.29 -2.27 19.98
CA VAL A 233 5.04 -2.27 21.26
C VAL A 233 4.51 -1.24 22.27
N SER A 234 3.69 -0.31 21.80
CA SER A 234 2.99 0.66 22.65
C SER A 234 1.65 0.14 23.17
N ASP A 235 1.14 -0.95 22.59
CA ASP A 235 -0.11 -1.57 23.00
C ASP A 235 -0.01 -2.12 24.43
N GLY A 236 -1.01 -1.79 25.25
CA GLY A 236 -1.03 -2.13 26.68
C GLY A 236 0.03 -1.44 27.56
N LYS A 237 0.77 -0.45 27.05
CA LYS A 237 1.74 0.32 27.86
C LYS A 237 1.07 1.48 28.60
N SER A 238 1.59 1.82 29.78
CA SER A 238 1.13 2.95 30.58
C SER A 238 1.20 4.27 29.81
N ARG A 239 0.16 5.08 29.94
CA ARG A 239 0.07 6.44 29.39
C ARG A 239 1.02 7.39 30.13
N TYR A 240 1.25 8.55 29.55
CA TYR A 240 2.13 9.60 30.09
C TYR A 240 1.63 10.99 29.66
N ARG A 241 2.17 12.04 30.30
CA ARG A 241 1.98 13.43 29.88
C ARG A 241 3.30 14.16 29.67
N LEU A 242 3.27 15.16 28.79
CA LEU A 242 4.39 16.06 28.47
C LEU A 242 4.14 17.49 28.99
N ILE A 243 3.13 17.64 29.85
CA ILE A 243 2.74 18.90 30.48
C ILE A 243 3.08 18.74 31.96
N ASP A 244 3.89 19.66 32.50
CA ASP A 244 4.23 19.69 33.92
C ASP A 244 3.04 20.14 34.79
N ASP A 245 3.21 20.06 36.11
CA ASP A 245 2.15 20.36 37.08
C ASP A 245 1.72 21.82 37.06
N ASN A 246 2.66 22.74 36.84
CA ASN A 246 2.37 24.18 36.82
C ASN A 246 1.51 24.54 35.62
N LEU A 247 1.91 24.09 34.42
CA LEU A 247 1.15 24.32 33.20
C LEU A 247 -0.19 23.58 33.22
N LEU A 248 -0.25 22.39 33.82
CA LEU A 248 -1.52 21.67 34.00
C LEU A 248 -2.48 22.46 34.91
N ALA A 249 -1.98 23.03 36.02
CA ALA A 249 -2.78 23.86 36.91
C ALA A 249 -3.30 25.14 36.22
N ASP A 250 -2.45 25.79 35.41
CA ASP A 250 -2.84 26.94 34.59
C ASP A 250 -3.95 26.56 33.60
N TYR A 251 -3.81 25.43 32.92
CA TYR A 251 -4.82 24.93 31.98
C TYR A 251 -6.12 24.51 32.66
N LYS A 252 -6.06 23.90 33.85
CA LYS A 252 -7.25 23.61 34.66
C LYS A 252 -7.99 24.90 35.02
N THR A 253 -7.27 25.92 35.46
CA THR A 253 -7.84 27.24 35.79
C THR A 253 -8.48 27.91 34.57
N GLN A 254 -7.80 27.86 33.41
CA GLN A 254 -8.36 28.36 32.15
C GLN A 254 -9.60 27.59 31.71
N LEU A 255 -9.61 26.26 31.86
CA LEU A 255 -10.75 25.43 31.51
C LEU A 255 -11.93 25.72 32.44
N SER A 256 -11.73 25.76 33.75
CA SER A 256 -12.79 26.06 34.72
C SER A 256 -13.41 27.44 34.52
N SER A 257 -12.60 28.45 34.17
CA SER A 257 -13.09 29.81 33.89
C SER A 257 -13.83 29.95 32.56
N THR A 258 -13.66 29.02 31.62
CA THR A 258 -14.29 29.07 30.29
C THR A 258 -15.37 28.01 30.06
N ALA A 259 -15.42 26.95 30.89
CA ALA A 259 -16.32 25.81 30.73
C ALA A 259 -17.80 26.19 30.74
N SER A 260 -18.21 27.14 31.61
CA SER A 260 -19.59 27.63 31.68
C SER A 260 -20.07 28.22 30.34
N GLY A 261 -19.15 28.81 29.56
CA GLY A 261 -19.44 29.35 28.24
C GLY A 261 -19.76 28.28 27.20
N PHE A 262 -19.50 27.00 27.48
CA PHE A 262 -19.75 25.87 26.58
C PHE A 262 -20.82 24.92 27.11
N SER A 263 -21.45 25.24 28.25
CA SER A 263 -22.38 24.33 28.96
C SER A 263 -23.47 23.77 28.06
N SER A 264 -23.92 24.54 27.06
CA SER A 264 -24.91 24.12 26.07
C SER A 264 -24.48 22.93 25.19
N LEU A 265 -23.19 22.64 25.05
CA LEU A 265 -22.68 21.58 24.18
C LEU A 265 -22.88 20.18 24.75
N LEU A 266 -22.98 20.02 26.06
CA LEU A 266 -23.03 18.72 26.73
C LEU A 266 -24.14 18.71 27.77
N SER A 267 -24.72 17.53 28.00
CA SER A 267 -25.58 17.30 29.16
C SER A 267 -24.77 17.36 30.46
N GLU A 268 -25.44 17.54 31.60
CA GLU A 268 -24.81 17.54 32.92
C GLU A 268 -23.97 16.27 33.17
N HIS A 269 -24.51 15.10 32.79
CA HIS A 269 -23.79 13.83 32.90
C HIS A 269 -22.53 13.78 32.02
N GLU A 270 -22.61 14.25 30.77
CA GLU A 270 -21.44 14.28 29.88
C GLU A 270 -20.39 15.32 30.33
N TRP A 271 -20.81 16.37 31.04
CA TRP A 271 -19.90 17.32 31.68
C TRP A 271 -19.07 16.69 32.79
N GLU A 272 -19.68 15.83 33.62
CA GLU A 272 -18.96 15.08 34.67
C GLU A 272 -17.88 14.19 34.07
N TRP A 273 -18.19 13.50 32.96
CA TRP A 273 -17.23 12.69 32.21
C TRP A 273 -16.04 13.50 31.71
N LEU A 274 -16.31 14.65 31.10
CA LEU A 274 -15.29 15.52 30.56
C LEU A 274 -14.44 16.17 31.66
N ALA A 275 -15.05 16.50 32.81
CA ALA A 275 -14.37 17.01 33.99
C ALA A 275 -13.43 15.95 34.57
N GLY A 276 -13.89 14.72 34.80
CA GLY A 276 -13.07 13.62 35.32
C GLY A 276 -11.86 13.26 34.44
N ALA A 277 -11.86 13.65 33.15
CA ALA A 277 -10.73 13.42 32.26
C ALA A 277 -9.44 14.16 32.69
N HIS A 278 -9.52 15.33 33.33
CA HIS A 278 -8.31 16.05 33.74
C HIS A 278 -7.65 15.44 34.99
N GLU A 279 -8.42 14.81 35.88
CA GLU A 279 -7.88 14.05 37.02
C GLU A 279 -7.08 12.84 36.53
N LYS A 280 -7.60 12.17 35.49
CA LYS A 280 -6.88 11.06 34.82
C LYS A 280 -5.57 11.52 34.20
N ILE A 281 -5.50 12.75 33.65
CA ILE A 281 -4.27 13.33 33.09
C ILE A 281 -3.27 13.66 34.20
N GLU A 282 -3.74 14.23 35.31
CA GLU A 282 -2.92 14.58 36.46
C GLU A 282 -2.21 13.36 37.05
N ALA A 283 -2.92 12.23 37.13
CA ALA A 283 -2.38 10.95 37.58
C ALA A 283 -1.32 10.33 36.63
N LEU A 284 -1.17 10.85 35.40
CA LEU A 284 -0.16 10.33 34.46
C LEU A 284 1.25 10.79 34.85
N PRO A 285 2.26 9.90 34.70
CA PRO A 285 3.65 10.29 34.90
C PRO A 285 4.05 11.38 33.90
N VAL A 286 4.68 12.44 34.41
CA VAL A 286 5.31 13.48 33.61
C VAL A 286 6.61 12.94 33.00
N ARG A 287 6.84 13.22 31.72
CA ARG A 287 8.06 12.85 31.01
C ARG A 287 8.73 14.07 30.41
N ASP A 288 10.02 14.21 30.67
CA ASP A 288 10.85 15.27 30.10
C ASP A 288 11.56 14.78 28.84
N GLN A 289 11.40 15.53 27.75
CA GLN A 289 12.01 15.28 26.45
C GLN A 289 13.45 15.80 26.34
N GLN A 290 13.99 16.46 27.36
CA GLN A 290 15.38 16.90 27.41
C GLN A 290 16.36 15.78 27.81
N GLU A 291 15.91 14.76 28.56
CA GLU A 291 16.75 13.65 29.05
C GLU A 291 16.27 12.28 28.54
N ASN A 292 16.09 12.13 27.22
CA ASN A 292 15.48 10.92 26.63
C ASN A 292 16.47 9.86 26.10
N GLY A 293 17.79 10.12 26.16
CA GLY A 293 18.79 9.30 25.48
C GLY A 293 18.80 7.82 25.89
N SER A 294 18.66 7.52 27.18
CA SER A 294 18.58 6.14 27.70
C SER A 294 17.30 5.43 27.24
N VAL A 295 16.16 6.13 27.32
CA VAL A 295 14.85 5.60 26.93
C VAL A 295 14.79 5.26 25.43
N VAL A 296 15.38 6.12 24.58
CA VAL A 296 15.44 5.85 23.14
C VAL A 296 16.43 4.71 22.84
N SER A 297 17.54 4.63 23.58
CA SER A 297 18.51 3.53 23.49
C SER A 297 17.87 2.17 23.78
N ASP A 298 17.07 2.07 24.84
CA ASP A 298 16.39 0.82 25.21
C ASP A 298 15.36 0.39 24.16
N MET A 299 14.55 1.34 23.67
CA MET A 299 13.58 1.07 22.59
C MET A 299 14.28 0.70 21.28
N LEU A 300 15.45 1.27 21.01
CA LEU A 300 16.27 0.92 19.87
C LEU A 300 16.85 -0.50 20.00
N GLN A 301 17.32 -0.88 21.19
CA GLN A 301 17.79 -2.23 21.47
C GLN A 301 16.66 -3.25 21.31
N GLN A 302 15.46 -2.93 21.79
CA GLN A 302 14.26 -3.73 21.58
C GLN A 302 13.95 -3.87 20.08
N LEU A 303 13.95 -2.76 19.32
CA LEU A 303 13.74 -2.78 17.86
C LEU A 303 14.79 -3.65 17.13
N LYS A 304 16.04 -3.60 17.57
CA LYS A 304 17.13 -4.40 17.01
C LYS A 304 16.91 -5.90 17.25
N GLN A 305 16.36 -6.28 18.40
CA GLN A 305 16.03 -7.66 18.75
C GLN A 305 14.78 -8.14 18.00
N ASP A 306 13.70 -7.36 18.03
CA ASP A 306 12.38 -7.75 17.50
C ASP A 306 12.32 -7.69 15.97
N LYS A 307 12.99 -6.69 15.36
CA LYS A 307 12.95 -6.41 13.92
C LYS A 307 14.35 -6.10 13.36
N PRO A 308 15.28 -7.06 13.32
CA PRO A 308 16.66 -6.85 12.89
C PRO A 308 16.80 -6.42 11.40
N GLY A 309 15.81 -6.74 10.55
CA GLY A 309 15.76 -6.26 9.16
C GLY A 309 15.40 -4.79 9.04
N LEU A 310 14.39 -4.35 9.80
CA LEU A 310 13.99 -2.95 9.93
C LEU A 310 15.13 -2.12 10.55
N PHE A 311 15.76 -2.62 11.61
CA PHE A 311 16.92 -1.98 12.23
C PHE A 311 18.08 -1.80 11.24
N ARG A 312 18.43 -2.83 10.44
CA ARG A 312 19.48 -2.71 9.41
C ARG A 312 19.13 -1.69 8.34
N SER A 313 17.86 -1.60 7.95
CA SER A 313 17.39 -0.63 6.97
C SER A 313 17.49 0.79 7.52
N LEU A 314 17.08 1.00 8.78
CA LEU A 314 17.24 2.28 9.48
C LEU A 314 18.71 2.65 9.66
N ALA A 315 19.56 1.71 10.07
CA ALA A 315 21.00 1.92 10.20
C ALA A 315 21.64 2.34 8.88
N SER A 316 21.23 1.73 7.76
CA SER A 316 21.67 2.14 6.43
C SER A 316 21.27 3.58 6.12
N VAL A 317 20.01 3.96 6.36
CA VAL A 317 19.49 5.32 6.12
C VAL A 317 20.21 6.36 6.98
N ILE A 318 20.47 6.05 8.25
CA ILE A 318 21.16 6.95 9.19
C ILE A 318 22.65 7.07 8.87
N SER A 319 23.28 5.99 8.39
CA SER A 319 24.70 6.00 8.00
C SER A 319 24.97 6.83 6.75
N SER A 320 23.99 6.94 5.83
CA SER A 320 24.09 7.71 4.59
C SER A 320 23.69 9.19 4.73
N ALA A 321 23.06 9.59 5.83
CA ALA A 321 22.64 10.97 6.05
C ALA A 321 23.81 11.88 6.48
N GLU A 322 23.89 13.11 5.95
CA GLU A 322 24.81 14.15 6.44
C GLU A 322 24.57 14.43 7.93
N SER A 323 25.57 14.96 8.64
CA SER A 323 25.48 15.21 10.09
C SER A 323 24.29 16.12 10.44
N VAL A 324 23.31 15.56 11.14
CA VAL A 324 22.29 16.33 11.86
C VAL A 324 22.82 16.60 13.27
N GLU A 325 22.74 17.84 13.73
CA GLU A 325 23.05 18.20 15.12
C GLU A 325 22.07 17.51 16.07
N GLY A 326 22.60 16.89 17.13
CA GLY A 326 21.79 16.21 18.14
C GLY A 326 22.18 14.74 18.32
N ASP A 327 23.05 14.52 19.30
CA ASP A 327 23.37 13.24 19.95
C ASP A 327 24.14 12.19 19.12
N ALA A 328 25.45 12.41 18.99
CA ALA A 328 26.39 11.49 18.35
C ALA A 328 26.42 10.09 19.00
N GLN A 329 26.03 9.98 20.28
CA GLN A 329 26.01 8.73 21.03
C GLN A 329 24.87 7.82 20.56
N LEU A 330 23.67 8.36 20.36
CA LEU A 330 22.53 7.62 19.81
C LEU A 330 22.82 7.13 18.38
N ARG A 331 23.41 8.01 17.56
CA ARG A 331 23.83 7.66 16.19
C ARG A 331 24.87 6.53 16.19
N ALA A 332 25.77 6.49 17.16
CA ALA A 332 26.76 5.43 17.29
C ALA A 332 26.13 4.05 17.55
N GLN A 333 24.94 3.98 18.14
CA GLN A 333 24.24 2.71 18.38
C GLN A 333 23.71 2.05 17.10
N PHE A 334 23.56 2.84 16.02
CA PHE A 334 23.25 2.35 14.67
C PHE A 334 24.49 1.87 13.91
N ARG A 335 25.71 1.95 14.50
CA ARG A 335 26.92 1.41 13.87
C ARG A 335 26.88 -0.11 13.85
N LEU A 336 26.92 -0.68 12.65
CA LEU A 336 27.08 -2.11 12.43
C LEU A 336 28.54 -2.48 12.71
N LYS A 337 28.80 -3.36 13.70
CA LYS A 337 30.15 -3.94 13.89
C LYS A 337 30.44 -4.90 12.75
N GLY A 338 31.53 -4.65 12.02
CA GLY A 338 32.09 -5.54 11.01
C GLY A 338 31.59 -5.28 9.58
N ILE A 339 32.31 -4.40 8.87
CA ILE A 339 32.76 -4.49 7.46
C ILE A 339 33.48 -3.17 7.22
N HIS A 340 34.81 -3.19 7.28
CA HIS A 340 35.65 -2.05 6.87
C HIS A 340 35.50 -1.85 5.36
N TYR A 341 34.85 -0.78 4.93
CA TYR A 341 35.16 -0.15 3.64
C TYR A 341 36.26 0.87 3.91
N VAL A 342 37.46 0.56 3.44
CA VAL A 342 38.62 1.45 3.49
C VAL A 342 38.35 2.62 2.56
N LEU A 343 38.05 3.78 3.15
CA LEU A 343 38.21 5.10 2.54
C LEU A 343 39.70 5.43 2.56
N GLY A 344 40.35 5.44 1.40
CA GLY A 344 41.76 5.80 1.25
C GLY A 344 41.99 6.55 -0.06
N ALA A 345 42.70 7.67 0.06
CA ALA A 345 43.03 8.69 -0.95
C ALA A 345 41.86 9.62 -1.33
N GLY A 346 41.92 10.94 -1.15
CA GLY A 346 42.99 11.81 -0.69
C GLY A 346 42.52 13.25 -0.91
N LYS A 347 42.77 14.11 0.07
CA LYS A 347 42.49 15.55 0.04
C LYS A 347 43.11 16.18 -1.21
N MET A 348 42.29 16.72 -2.11
CA MET A 348 42.54 17.94 -2.90
C MET A 348 41.47 18.05 -3.99
N LEU A 349 40.61 19.08 -3.91
CA LEU A 349 40.27 19.98 -5.02
C LEU A 349 39.17 20.97 -4.59
N ALA A 350 39.67 22.16 -4.27
CA ALA A 350 39.16 23.51 -4.52
C ALA A 350 37.68 23.87 -4.24
N ALA A 351 37.54 24.97 -3.51
CA ALA A 351 36.33 25.67 -3.07
C ALA A 351 35.32 26.13 -4.17
N GLY A 352 35.48 25.70 -5.43
CA GLY A 352 34.53 25.96 -6.52
C GLY A 352 33.31 25.03 -6.54
N THR A 353 33.41 23.84 -5.92
CA THR A 353 32.34 22.83 -5.91
C THR A 353 31.24 23.17 -4.90
N VAL A 354 31.57 23.91 -3.84
CA VAL A 354 30.64 24.24 -2.73
C VAL A 354 29.55 25.22 -3.17
N LYS A 355 29.82 26.12 -4.14
CA LYS A 355 28.80 27.05 -4.67
C LYS A 355 27.77 26.33 -5.55
N ARG A 356 28.22 25.41 -6.43
CA ARG A 356 27.31 24.54 -7.21
C ARG A 356 26.53 23.55 -6.34
N LEU A 357 27.12 23.09 -5.23
CA LEU A 357 26.39 22.25 -4.26
C LEU A 357 25.37 23.05 -3.44
N LYS A 358 25.67 24.31 -3.07
CA LYS A 358 24.71 25.17 -2.33
C LYS A 358 23.49 25.53 -3.17
N ASP A 359 23.69 25.78 -4.47
CA ASP A 359 22.59 26.03 -5.41
C ASP A 359 21.75 24.76 -5.68
N ALA A 360 22.35 23.56 -5.52
CA ALA A 360 21.62 22.28 -5.57
C ALA A 360 20.93 21.93 -4.23
N LEU A 361 21.46 22.39 -3.09
CA LEU A 361 20.94 22.13 -1.75
C LEU A 361 19.80 23.08 -1.34
N SER A 362 19.72 24.28 -1.90
CA SER A 362 18.54 25.15 -1.80
C SER A 362 17.37 24.67 -2.67
N GLY A 363 17.62 23.73 -3.58
CA GLY A 363 16.63 23.06 -4.44
C GLY A 363 15.97 21.82 -3.85
N ARG A 364 16.04 21.58 -2.53
CA ARG A 364 15.34 20.48 -1.84
C ARG A 364 13.82 20.72 -1.73
N SER A 365 13.16 20.86 -2.88
CA SER A 365 11.74 20.58 -3.09
C SER A 365 11.45 19.86 -4.43
N ALA A 366 12.46 19.52 -5.23
CA ALA A 366 12.26 19.09 -6.62
C ALA A 366 12.37 17.58 -6.91
N LEU A 367 12.40 16.69 -5.91
CA LEU A 367 12.44 15.22 -6.13
C LEU A 367 11.08 14.52 -6.04
N ALA A 368 10.04 15.22 -5.61
CA ALA A 368 8.65 14.79 -5.73
C ALA A 368 7.96 15.69 -6.79
N GLY A 369 8.17 15.40 -8.07
CA GLY A 369 7.58 16.24 -9.13
C GLY A 369 8.04 15.99 -10.55
N ILE A 370 9.07 15.15 -10.78
CA ILE A 370 9.52 14.86 -12.14
C ILE A 370 8.55 13.85 -12.77
N LYS A 371 7.63 14.34 -13.59
CA LYS A 371 6.78 13.52 -14.46
C LYS A 371 7.65 12.88 -15.55
N PRO A 372 7.38 11.64 -16.00
CA PRO A 372 8.04 11.10 -17.17
C PRO A 372 7.76 12.01 -18.38
N VAL A 373 8.82 12.49 -19.02
CA VAL A 373 8.69 13.23 -20.28
C VAL A 373 8.51 12.21 -21.41
N LYS A 374 7.47 12.36 -22.23
CA LYS A 374 7.37 11.67 -23.53
C LYS A 374 8.46 12.22 -24.45
N GLY A 375 9.69 11.73 -24.28
CA GLY A 375 10.88 12.19 -25.00
C GLY A 375 11.12 11.42 -26.29
N LYS A 376 12.02 11.95 -27.13
CA LYS A 376 12.65 11.21 -28.23
C LYS A 376 13.85 10.43 -27.69
N LEU A 377 14.16 9.30 -28.33
CA LEU A 377 15.40 8.55 -28.15
C LEU A 377 16.64 9.46 -28.06
N ALA A 378 17.59 9.13 -27.20
CA ALA A 378 18.84 9.88 -27.03
C ALA A 378 20.08 8.98 -27.08
N CYS A 379 21.20 9.54 -27.54
CA CYS A 379 22.53 8.93 -27.45
C CYS A 379 23.36 9.67 -26.41
N VAL A 380 23.70 9.01 -25.31
CA VAL A 380 24.56 9.54 -24.24
C VAL A 380 26.00 9.10 -24.53
N LYS A 381 26.91 10.04 -24.78
CA LYS A 381 28.33 9.70 -24.97
C LYS A 381 29.02 9.49 -23.63
N ARG A 382 30.00 8.59 -23.61
CA ARG A 382 30.84 8.27 -22.44
C ARG A 382 30.01 7.87 -21.20
N ALA A 383 28.86 7.24 -21.40
CA ALA A 383 27.92 6.91 -20.34
C ALA A 383 28.51 5.86 -19.38
N GLU A 384 28.47 6.15 -18.08
CA GLU A 384 28.74 5.21 -17.01
C GLU A 384 27.47 4.46 -16.63
N ILE A 385 27.53 3.14 -16.78
CA ILE A 385 26.48 2.22 -16.40
C ILE A 385 26.78 1.70 -15.01
N ILE A 386 25.96 2.13 -14.06
CA ILE A 386 26.03 1.72 -12.67
C ILE A 386 25.19 0.47 -12.46
N ARG A 387 25.82 -0.62 -12.02
CA ARG A 387 25.10 -1.87 -11.73
C ARG A 387 24.10 -1.70 -10.59
N GLN A 388 23.09 -2.57 -10.52
CA GLN A 388 22.19 -2.59 -9.35
C GLN A 388 22.94 -2.98 -8.06
N GLY A 389 22.80 -2.14 -7.04
CA GLY A 389 23.39 -2.30 -5.71
C GLY A 389 22.51 -3.10 -4.73
N PRO A 390 23.06 -3.44 -3.55
CA PRO A 390 22.30 -4.07 -2.47
C PRO A 390 21.06 -3.25 -2.07
N GLY A 391 19.94 -3.93 -1.80
CA GLY A 391 18.68 -3.29 -1.45
C GLY A 391 17.88 -2.75 -2.64
N SER A 392 18.45 -2.77 -3.86
CA SER A 392 17.72 -2.40 -5.08
C SER A 392 16.47 -3.27 -5.25
N ASN A 393 15.34 -2.62 -5.48
CA ASN A 393 14.06 -3.27 -5.71
C ASN A 393 13.19 -2.38 -6.61
N PRO A 394 12.05 -2.88 -7.11
CA PRO A 394 11.19 -2.08 -7.97
C PRO A 394 10.78 -0.71 -7.43
N GLY A 395 10.69 -0.50 -6.10
CA GLY A 395 10.35 0.80 -5.50
C GLY A 395 11.53 1.76 -5.31
N ILE A 396 12.77 1.26 -5.40
CA ILE A 396 14.01 2.05 -5.32
C ILE A 396 15.13 1.33 -6.06
N VAL A 397 15.43 1.81 -7.26
CA VAL A 397 16.42 1.23 -8.17
C VAL A 397 17.77 1.88 -7.91
N LYS A 398 18.65 1.13 -7.23
CA LYS A 398 20.03 1.54 -6.92
C LYS A 398 20.96 1.17 -8.06
N GLY A 399 20.77 1.75 -9.23
CA GLY A 399 21.53 1.47 -10.44
C GLY A 399 20.93 2.21 -11.64
N GLY A 400 21.69 2.40 -12.71
CA GLY A 400 21.24 3.24 -13.83
C GLY A 400 22.38 3.85 -14.62
N ILE A 401 22.11 5.01 -15.22
CA ILE A 401 23.05 5.73 -16.10
C ILE A 401 23.53 6.99 -15.39
N ARG A 402 24.84 7.22 -15.42
CA ARG A 402 25.49 8.47 -15.03
C ARG A 402 26.37 8.95 -16.18
N SER A 403 26.44 10.24 -16.45
CA SER A 403 27.39 10.81 -17.40
C SER A 403 27.82 12.19 -16.95
N ALA A 404 28.99 12.64 -17.43
CA ALA A 404 29.41 14.03 -17.34
C ALA A 404 28.62 14.93 -18.30
N GLN A 405 28.03 14.34 -19.35
CA GLN A 405 27.05 15.00 -20.21
C GLN A 405 25.65 14.89 -19.60
N GLU A 406 24.72 15.73 -20.08
CA GLU A 406 23.33 15.66 -19.68
C GLU A 406 22.73 14.27 -19.98
N VAL A 407 22.21 13.62 -18.94
CA VAL A 407 21.47 12.36 -19.07
C VAL A 407 19.99 12.72 -19.13
N PRO A 408 19.25 12.28 -20.17
CA PRO A 408 17.84 12.62 -20.29
C PRO A 408 17.05 12.05 -19.10
N GLN A 409 16.10 12.81 -18.58
CA GLN A 409 15.33 12.41 -17.38
C GLN A 409 14.63 11.06 -17.56
N PHE A 410 14.16 10.73 -18.77
CA PHE A 410 13.51 9.44 -19.04
C PHE A 410 14.46 8.23 -18.97
N ALA A 411 15.79 8.43 -18.87
CA ALA A 411 16.76 7.36 -18.66
C ALA A 411 16.62 6.72 -17.27
N ALA A 412 16.10 7.47 -16.29
CA ALA A 412 15.73 6.94 -15.00
C ALA A 412 14.57 5.93 -15.13
N GLN A 413 14.50 4.97 -14.22
CA GLN A 413 13.37 4.07 -14.06
C GLN A 413 12.18 4.79 -13.40
N PHE A 414 11.00 4.61 -13.97
CA PHE A 414 9.74 5.13 -13.45
C PHE A 414 8.72 4.01 -13.21
N ARG A 415 7.84 4.22 -12.24
CA ARG A 415 6.67 3.37 -11.95
C ARG A 415 5.62 4.12 -11.14
N CYS A 416 4.40 3.61 -11.07
CA CYS A 416 3.42 4.12 -10.12
C CYS A 416 3.55 3.40 -8.76
N SER A 417 3.59 4.18 -7.68
CA SER A 417 3.81 3.66 -6.31
C SER A 417 2.57 2.94 -5.78
N ASN A 418 1.38 3.47 -6.05
CA ASN A 418 0.11 2.94 -5.55
C ASN A 418 -0.93 2.75 -6.67
N ALA A 419 -1.32 1.49 -6.94
CA ALA A 419 -2.38 1.17 -7.90
C ALA A 419 -3.76 1.70 -7.47
N ARG A 420 -3.95 1.93 -6.16
CA ARG A 420 -5.19 2.44 -5.56
C ARG A 420 -5.36 3.95 -5.69
N SER A 421 -4.33 4.67 -6.15
CA SER A 421 -4.47 6.11 -6.44
C SER A 421 -5.50 6.31 -7.55
N GLU A 422 -6.41 7.27 -7.39
CA GLU A 422 -7.37 7.64 -8.44
C GLU A 422 -6.64 8.14 -9.71
N ASP A 423 -5.50 8.83 -9.52
CA ASP A 423 -4.57 9.23 -10.58
C ASP A 423 -3.14 8.74 -10.23
N PRO A 424 -2.76 7.52 -10.63
CA PRO A 424 -1.43 6.98 -10.35
C PRO A 424 -0.42 7.62 -11.31
N VAL A 425 0.28 8.65 -10.84
CA VAL A 425 1.36 9.31 -11.58
C VAL A 425 2.66 8.48 -11.49
N PRO A 426 3.34 8.19 -12.61
CA PRO A 426 4.64 7.53 -12.56
C PRO A 426 5.67 8.41 -11.88
N GLN A 427 6.42 7.82 -10.95
CA GLN A 427 7.46 8.47 -10.15
C GLN A 427 8.82 7.91 -10.52
N ASN A 428 9.83 8.77 -10.56
CA ASN A 428 11.22 8.34 -10.68
C ASN A 428 11.61 7.53 -9.44
N VAL A 429 12.00 6.28 -9.63
CA VAL A 429 12.47 5.37 -8.57
C VAL A 429 13.97 5.11 -8.64
N THR A 430 14.69 5.78 -9.55
CA THR A 430 16.16 5.69 -9.62
C THR A 430 16.77 6.47 -8.48
N ASP A 431 17.62 5.82 -7.70
CA ASP A 431 18.31 6.42 -6.57
C ASP A 431 19.49 7.28 -7.06
N GLY A 432 19.24 8.57 -7.27
CA GLY A 432 20.23 9.53 -7.75
C GLY A 432 21.42 9.72 -6.81
N GLU A 433 21.19 9.65 -5.49
CA GLU A 433 22.25 9.73 -4.49
C GLU A 433 23.17 8.51 -4.58
N PHE A 434 22.59 7.31 -4.74
CA PHE A 434 23.36 6.10 -4.96
C PHE A 434 24.21 6.16 -6.24
N LEU A 435 23.67 6.69 -7.34
CA LEU A 435 24.41 6.88 -8.59
C LEU A 435 25.58 7.87 -8.42
N ALA A 436 25.34 8.99 -7.74
CA ALA A 436 26.37 9.99 -7.48
C ALA A 436 27.50 9.45 -6.60
N ALA A 437 27.16 8.61 -5.60
CA ALA A 437 28.12 8.03 -4.67
C ALA A 437 29.01 6.91 -5.25
N GLN A 438 28.74 6.41 -6.46
CA GLN A 438 29.56 5.34 -7.04
C GLN A 438 30.94 5.83 -7.49
N PRO A 439 31.99 4.99 -7.38
CA PRO A 439 33.30 5.33 -7.92
C PRO A 439 33.24 5.55 -9.44
N GLU A 440 34.11 6.43 -9.94
CA GLU A 440 34.26 6.63 -11.38
C GLU A 440 34.74 5.36 -12.09
N THR A 441 34.21 5.12 -13.28
CA THR A 441 34.62 3.98 -14.10
C THR A 441 35.50 4.44 -15.27
N HIS A 442 36.82 4.29 -15.14
CA HIS A 442 37.75 4.85 -16.14
C HIS A 442 37.80 4.08 -17.47
N ALA A 443 37.71 2.75 -17.45
CA ALA A 443 37.81 1.91 -18.65
C ALA A 443 36.56 2.03 -19.53
N VAL A 444 36.76 2.49 -20.78
CA VAL A 444 35.69 2.69 -21.76
C VAL A 444 35.58 1.49 -22.69
N LYS A 445 34.38 0.92 -22.79
CA LYS A 445 34.01 -0.03 -23.84
C LYS A 445 33.65 0.73 -25.11
N LYS A 446 34.44 0.49 -26.17
CA LYS A 446 34.25 1.09 -27.50
C LYS A 446 32.98 0.55 -28.19
N GLY A 447 32.41 1.36 -29.06
CA GLY A 447 31.26 1.04 -29.89
C GLY A 447 29.91 1.54 -29.37
N GLU A 448 28.86 1.16 -30.10
CA GLU A 448 27.46 1.51 -29.83
C GLU A 448 26.81 0.47 -28.91
N PHE A 449 26.06 0.94 -27.91
CA PHE A 449 25.31 0.10 -26.97
C PHE A 449 23.88 0.61 -26.81
N PHE A 450 22.95 -0.28 -26.48
CA PHE A 450 21.57 0.09 -26.15
C PHE A 450 21.27 -0.18 -24.67
N TYR A 451 20.58 0.74 -24.00
CA TYR A 451 20.17 0.56 -22.61
C TYR A 451 18.85 -0.21 -22.49
N GLY A 452 18.93 -1.44 -22.01
CA GLY A 452 17.77 -2.31 -21.75
C GLY A 452 17.11 -2.09 -20.38
N GLY A 453 17.76 -1.40 -19.44
CA GLY A 453 17.17 -1.09 -18.13
C GLY A 453 17.47 -2.09 -17.00
N PRO A 454 16.86 -1.89 -15.81
CA PRO A 454 16.99 -2.80 -14.68
C PRO A 454 16.24 -4.11 -14.91
N VAL A 455 16.81 -5.24 -14.49
CA VAL A 455 16.18 -6.58 -14.52
C VAL A 455 15.89 -7.03 -13.10
N PHE A 456 14.61 -7.19 -12.78
CA PHE A 456 14.17 -7.67 -11.47
C PHE A 456 14.14 -9.20 -11.41
N SER A 457 14.43 -9.75 -10.23
CA SER A 457 14.46 -11.22 -10.02
C SER A 457 13.07 -11.86 -9.98
N ASN A 458 12.04 -11.09 -9.67
CA ASN A 458 10.65 -11.53 -9.75
C ASN A 458 10.16 -11.48 -11.20
N PHE A 459 9.59 -12.58 -11.70
CA PHE A 459 9.16 -12.73 -13.09
C PHE A 459 8.13 -11.68 -13.54
N GLY A 460 7.12 -11.38 -12.71
CA GLY A 460 6.11 -10.36 -13.04
C GLY A 460 6.72 -8.97 -13.16
N HIS A 461 7.57 -8.59 -12.19
CA HIS A 461 8.28 -7.30 -12.24
C HIS A 461 9.28 -7.21 -13.40
N PHE A 462 9.86 -8.32 -13.84
CA PHE A 462 10.71 -8.33 -15.04
C PHE A 462 9.90 -7.94 -16.29
N LEU A 463 8.74 -8.55 -16.50
CA LEU A 463 7.89 -8.20 -17.64
C LEU A 463 7.29 -6.80 -17.50
N ALA A 464 6.83 -6.44 -16.30
CA ALA A 464 6.08 -5.22 -16.07
C ALA A 464 6.91 -3.93 -15.95
N GLU A 465 8.24 -4.05 -15.86
CA GLU A 465 9.11 -2.90 -15.62
C GLU A 465 10.41 -2.89 -16.44
N SER A 466 10.86 -4.04 -16.98
CA SER A 466 12.19 -4.14 -17.59
C SER A 466 12.20 -4.09 -19.12
N VAL A 467 11.12 -4.46 -19.81
CA VAL A 467 11.18 -4.75 -21.27
C VAL A 467 10.72 -3.59 -22.16
N HIS A 468 10.04 -2.59 -21.61
CA HIS A 468 9.35 -1.55 -22.40
C HIS A 468 10.27 -0.59 -23.16
N ARG A 469 11.58 -0.57 -22.87
CA ARG A 469 12.57 0.27 -23.57
C ARG A 469 13.03 -0.33 -24.90
N LEU A 470 12.70 -1.59 -25.18
CA LEU A 470 13.19 -2.29 -26.38
C LEU A 470 12.46 -1.90 -27.67
N ALA A 471 11.35 -1.17 -27.58
CA ALA A 471 10.51 -0.86 -28.74
C ALA A 471 11.25 -0.24 -29.95
N PRO A 472 12.13 0.78 -29.79
CA PRO A 472 12.85 1.36 -30.93
C PRO A 472 14.12 0.60 -31.32
N LEU A 473 14.46 -0.52 -30.68
CA LEU A 473 15.75 -1.20 -30.87
C LEU A 473 15.98 -1.63 -32.32
N GLN A 474 14.95 -2.14 -33.00
CA GLN A 474 15.09 -2.58 -34.39
C GLN A 474 15.41 -1.40 -35.32
N GLN A 475 14.71 -0.28 -35.15
CA GLN A 475 14.96 0.95 -35.91
C GLN A 475 16.38 1.46 -35.66
N ILE A 476 16.84 1.38 -34.40
CA ILE A 476 18.20 1.77 -34.04
C ILE A 476 19.26 0.91 -34.70
N ARG A 477 19.06 -0.41 -34.73
CA ARG A 477 19.99 -1.32 -35.41
C ARG A 477 20.04 -1.11 -36.92
N GLN A 478 18.92 -0.70 -37.53
CA GLN A 478 18.88 -0.36 -38.96
C GLN A 478 19.69 0.91 -39.25
N SER A 479 19.64 1.91 -38.38
CA SER A 479 20.32 3.19 -38.60
C SER A 479 21.79 3.21 -38.17
N TYR A 480 22.16 2.47 -37.12
CA TYR A 480 23.48 2.56 -36.48
C TYR A 480 24.24 1.23 -36.43
N GLY A 481 23.72 0.20 -37.08
CA GLY A 481 24.29 -1.15 -37.08
C GLY A 481 23.89 -1.99 -35.87
N ASP A 482 24.20 -3.28 -35.95
CA ASP A 482 23.89 -4.21 -34.86
C ASP A 482 24.71 -3.87 -33.60
N MET A 483 24.09 -3.98 -32.42
CA MET A 483 24.68 -3.52 -31.16
C MET A 483 24.27 -4.36 -29.95
N PRO A 484 25.14 -4.43 -28.92
CA PRO A 484 24.81 -5.08 -27.65
C PRO A 484 23.80 -4.26 -26.83
N VAL A 485 22.95 -4.97 -26.08
CA VAL A 485 21.94 -4.41 -25.17
C VAL A 485 22.35 -4.67 -23.73
N ILE A 486 22.46 -3.60 -22.94
CA ILE A 486 22.91 -3.66 -21.55
C ILE A 486 21.69 -3.73 -20.63
N PHE A 487 21.62 -4.80 -19.85
CA PHE A 487 20.62 -5.00 -18.80
C PHE A 487 21.30 -5.05 -17.44
N LEU A 488 20.65 -4.55 -16.39
CA LEU A 488 21.23 -4.50 -15.04
C LEU A 488 20.55 -5.53 -14.13
N PRO A 489 21.13 -6.73 -13.88
CA PRO A 489 20.54 -7.70 -12.96
C PRO A 489 20.45 -7.19 -11.53
N GLN A 490 19.30 -7.40 -10.88
CA GLN A 490 19.09 -7.07 -9.46
C GLN A 490 19.99 -7.90 -8.52
N ARG A 491 20.31 -9.13 -8.90
CA ARG A 491 21.02 -10.09 -8.05
C ARG A 491 22.17 -10.75 -8.79
N PHE A 492 23.25 -10.99 -8.05
CA PHE A 492 24.40 -11.75 -8.50
C PHE A 492 24.72 -12.82 -7.46
N ARG A 493 25.09 -14.01 -7.92
CA ARG A 493 25.76 -15.03 -7.11
C ARG A 493 27.26 -14.89 -7.33
N GLN A 494 28.00 -14.83 -6.23
CA GLN A 494 29.45 -14.86 -6.26
C GLN A 494 29.92 -16.30 -6.12
N LYS A 495 30.73 -16.77 -7.06
CA LYS A 495 31.47 -18.02 -6.95
C LYS A 495 32.93 -17.70 -7.27
N SER A 496 33.78 -17.68 -6.24
CA SER A 496 35.17 -17.19 -6.35
C SER A 496 35.21 -15.74 -6.90
N PHE A 497 36.12 -15.42 -7.82
CA PHE A 497 36.27 -14.11 -8.44
C PHE A 497 35.20 -13.79 -9.51
N ILE A 498 34.31 -14.74 -9.84
CA ILE A 498 33.30 -14.58 -10.90
C ILE A 498 31.93 -14.23 -10.29
N LYS A 499 31.36 -13.10 -10.72
CA LYS A 499 29.99 -12.68 -10.41
C LYS A 499 29.04 -13.15 -11.51
N LYS A 500 28.15 -14.09 -11.22
CA LYS A 500 27.13 -14.58 -12.15
C LYS A 500 25.78 -13.96 -11.85
N ALA A 501 25.14 -13.36 -12.84
CA ALA A 501 23.79 -12.80 -12.70
C ALA A 501 22.77 -13.89 -12.33
N VAL A 502 21.85 -13.57 -11.43
CA VAL A 502 20.67 -14.38 -11.13
C VAL A 502 19.49 -13.76 -11.88
N LEU A 503 19.00 -14.47 -12.89
CA LEU A 503 18.02 -13.98 -13.85
C LEU A 503 16.63 -14.58 -13.56
N PRO A 504 15.55 -13.87 -13.89
CA PRO A 504 14.20 -14.40 -13.79
C PRO A 504 14.01 -15.60 -14.74
N PRO A 505 13.01 -16.47 -14.50
CA PRO A 505 12.65 -17.54 -15.43
C PRO A 505 12.43 -17.01 -16.86
N ARG A 506 12.78 -17.82 -17.87
CA ARG A 506 12.56 -17.53 -19.30
C ARG A 506 13.21 -16.22 -19.79
N PHE A 507 14.15 -15.63 -19.05
CA PHE A 507 14.79 -14.35 -19.38
C PHE A 507 15.31 -14.25 -20.82
N TYR A 508 16.14 -15.21 -21.26
CA TYR A 508 16.72 -15.20 -22.60
C TYR A 508 15.66 -15.38 -23.70
N GLU A 509 14.65 -16.18 -23.41
CA GLU A 509 13.59 -16.54 -24.35
C GLU A 509 12.66 -15.34 -24.62
N ILE A 510 12.30 -14.62 -23.56
CA ILE A 510 11.53 -13.37 -23.64
C ILE A 510 12.32 -12.31 -24.40
N LEU A 511 13.62 -12.19 -24.13
CA LEU A 511 14.46 -11.23 -24.84
C LEU A 511 14.65 -11.61 -26.31
N GLU A 512 14.79 -12.89 -26.63
CA GLU A 512 14.82 -13.39 -28.02
C GLU A 512 13.53 -13.03 -28.76
N TYR A 513 12.37 -13.29 -28.14
CA TYR A 513 11.04 -12.88 -28.67
C TYR A 513 10.97 -11.37 -28.96
N LEU A 514 11.54 -10.55 -28.06
CA LEU A 514 11.61 -9.09 -28.23
C LEU A 514 12.71 -8.62 -29.20
N GLY A 515 13.40 -9.54 -29.88
CA GLY A 515 14.42 -9.25 -30.89
C GLY A 515 15.83 -9.06 -30.34
N VAL A 516 16.12 -9.50 -29.12
CA VAL A 516 17.45 -9.42 -28.49
C VAL A 516 18.03 -10.81 -28.32
N SER A 517 18.81 -11.24 -29.31
CA SER A 517 19.49 -12.54 -29.23
C SER A 517 20.47 -12.62 -28.06
N LYS A 518 20.67 -13.82 -27.52
CA LYS A 518 21.56 -14.07 -26.37
C LYS A 518 22.96 -13.47 -26.52
N LYS A 519 23.55 -13.50 -27.73
CA LYS A 519 24.89 -12.97 -28.01
C LYS A 519 24.98 -11.44 -27.88
N HIS A 520 23.86 -10.73 -28.00
CA HIS A 520 23.80 -9.27 -27.85
C HIS A 520 23.53 -8.83 -26.41
N ILE A 521 23.28 -9.74 -25.48
CA ILE A 521 22.94 -9.37 -24.10
C ILE A 521 24.22 -9.14 -23.29
N VAL A 522 24.33 -7.96 -22.68
CA VAL A 522 25.41 -7.60 -21.76
C VAL A 522 24.85 -7.46 -20.34
N LEU A 523 25.40 -8.25 -19.41
CA LEU A 523 25.02 -8.26 -17.99
C LEU A 523 26.24 -7.87 -17.13
N PRO A 524 26.50 -6.57 -16.93
CA PRO A 524 27.73 -6.11 -16.30
C PRO A 524 27.76 -6.49 -14.81
N GLY A 525 28.79 -7.26 -14.42
CA GLY A 525 29.03 -7.64 -13.02
C GLY A 525 29.61 -6.51 -12.16
N ASN A 526 30.18 -5.48 -12.79
CA ASN A 526 30.75 -4.27 -12.21
C ASN A 526 30.28 -3.06 -13.02
N ASN A 527 30.48 -1.83 -12.52
CA ASN A 527 30.21 -0.63 -13.30
C ASN A 527 31.05 -0.62 -14.58
N ILE A 528 30.49 -0.13 -15.68
CA ILE A 528 31.18 -0.04 -16.98
C ILE A 528 30.98 1.36 -17.56
N ARG A 529 31.95 1.86 -18.33
CA ARG A 529 31.77 3.06 -19.15
C ARG A 529 31.68 2.65 -20.62
N THR A 530 30.78 3.26 -21.37
CA THR A 530 30.55 2.96 -22.80
C THR A 530 30.89 4.18 -23.64
N GLU A 531 31.28 4.00 -24.90
CA GLU A 531 31.56 5.11 -25.82
C GLU A 531 30.27 5.84 -26.23
N SER A 532 29.28 5.08 -26.72
CA SER A 532 27.94 5.58 -27.06
C SER A 532 26.87 4.68 -26.44
N LEU A 533 25.89 5.28 -25.75
CA LEU A 533 24.73 4.57 -25.21
C LEU A 533 23.42 5.16 -25.71
N TRP A 534 22.67 4.38 -26.47
CA TRP A 534 21.30 4.68 -26.88
C TRP A 534 20.32 4.38 -25.76
N VAL A 535 19.44 5.34 -25.45
CA VAL A 535 18.45 5.26 -24.39
C VAL A 535 17.11 5.73 -24.93
N SER A 536 16.06 4.94 -24.73
CA SER A 536 14.68 5.26 -25.07
C SER A 536 13.82 5.43 -23.81
N PRO A 537 12.74 6.22 -23.85
CA PRO A 537 11.77 6.27 -22.75
C PRO A 537 11.07 4.92 -22.57
N GLN A 538 10.66 4.62 -21.32
CA GLN A 538 9.72 3.51 -21.06
C GLN A 538 8.42 3.74 -21.81
N GLN A 539 7.97 2.72 -22.56
CA GLN A 539 6.68 2.76 -23.28
C GLN A 539 5.48 2.35 -22.40
N SER A 540 5.74 1.81 -21.21
CA SER A 540 4.72 1.46 -20.23
C SER A 540 5.31 1.55 -18.82
N PHE A 541 4.45 1.79 -17.84
CA PHE A 541 4.82 1.86 -16.42
C PHE A 541 3.92 0.94 -15.60
N PHE A 542 4.54 0.19 -14.70
CA PHE A 542 3.81 -0.66 -13.78
C PHE A 542 2.82 0.14 -12.92
N ARG A 543 1.57 -0.34 -12.84
CA ARG A 543 0.43 0.27 -12.12
C ARG A 543 -0.06 1.61 -12.69
N ALA A 544 0.35 1.97 -13.89
CA ALA A 544 -0.23 3.14 -14.55
C ALA A 544 -1.62 2.83 -15.08
N ARG A 545 -2.48 3.86 -15.12
CA ARG A 545 -3.81 3.82 -15.74
C ARG A 545 -3.82 4.39 -17.16
N GLU A 546 -2.71 4.99 -17.58
CA GLU A 546 -2.61 5.54 -18.92
C GLU A 546 -2.69 4.42 -19.98
N PRO A 547 -3.39 4.66 -21.09
CA PRO A 547 -3.43 3.72 -22.19
C PRO A 547 -2.03 3.44 -22.74
N VAL A 548 -1.81 2.19 -23.15
CA VAL A 548 -0.61 1.83 -23.88
C VAL A 548 -0.63 2.52 -25.25
N SER A 549 0.51 3.08 -25.67
CA SER A 549 0.60 3.79 -26.94
C SER A 549 0.40 2.86 -28.15
N ALA A 550 -0.21 3.38 -29.21
CA ALA A 550 -0.40 2.66 -30.46
C ALA A 550 0.93 2.21 -31.08
N GLU A 551 1.99 3.02 -30.93
CA GLU A 551 3.34 2.68 -31.38
C GLU A 551 3.89 1.47 -30.63
N TYR A 552 3.67 1.37 -29.31
CA TYR A 552 4.13 0.23 -28.55
C TYR A 552 3.34 -1.04 -28.87
N LEU A 553 2.02 -0.94 -29.03
CA LEU A 553 1.19 -2.07 -29.50
C LEU A 553 1.60 -2.55 -30.89
N SER A 554 1.94 -1.63 -31.79
CA SER A 554 2.45 -1.95 -33.13
C SER A 554 3.80 -2.67 -33.07
N PHE A 555 4.70 -2.25 -32.18
CA PHE A 555 5.95 -2.97 -31.92
C PHE A 555 5.70 -4.40 -31.44
N LEU A 556 4.80 -4.60 -30.46
CA LEU A 556 4.47 -5.93 -29.95
C LEU A 556 3.83 -6.80 -31.04
N THR A 557 2.91 -6.26 -31.83
CA THR A 557 2.29 -6.96 -32.97
C THR A 557 3.33 -7.38 -34.02
N ALA A 558 4.33 -6.52 -34.28
CA ALA A 558 5.44 -6.88 -35.15
C ALA A 558 6.32 -8.00 -34.56
N ARG A 559 6.49 -8.07 -33.23
CA ARG A 559 7.19 -9.18 -32.55
C ARG A 559 6.39 -10.48 -32.60
N GLU A 560 5.07 -10.41 -32.44
CA GLU A 560 4.17 -11.55 -32.62
C GLU A 560 4.36 -12.16 -34.01
N LYS A 561 4.23 -11.33 -35.07
CA LYS A 561 4.41 -11.76 -36.47
C LYS A 561 5.80 -12.35 -36.72
N ALA A 562 6.85 -11.68 -36.24
CA ALA A 562 8.23 -12.15 -36.43
C ALA A 562 8.52 -13.49 -35.72
N SER A 563 7.81 -13.78 -34.64
CA SER A 563 7.98 -15.00 -33.85
C SER A 563 6.96 -16.10 -34.20
N GLY A 564 6.17 -15.89 -35.26
CA GLY A 564 5.13 -16.82 -35.68
C GLY A 564 3.98 -16.96 -34.67
N VAL A 565 3.76 -15.97 -33.80
CA VAL A 565 2.60 -15.91 -32.91
C VAL A 565 1.43 -15.36 -33.72
N ALA A 566 0.63 -16.25 -34.27
CA ALA A 566 -0.60 -15.95 -34.97
C ALA A 566 -1.71 -16.88 -34.45
N ALA A 567 -2.97 -16.53 -34.72
CA ALA A 567 -4.09 -17.40 -34.42
C ALA A 567 -3.96 -18.71 -35.22
N ASP A 568 -4.00 -19.83 -34.51
CA ASP A 568 -3.92 -21.17 -35.06
C ASP A 568 -5.25 -21.89 -34.81
N PRO A 569 -6.04 -22.19 -35.86
CA PRO A 569 -7.33 -22.86 -35.72
C PRO A 569 -7.24 -24.27 -35.10
N SER A 570 -6.07 -24.91 -35.12
CA SER A 570 -5.85 -26.22 -34.50
C SER A 570 -5.69 -26.16 -32.98
N LEU A 571 -5.45 -24.97 -32.41
CA LEU A 571 -5.31 -24.78 -30.97
C LEU A 571 -6.67 -24.56 -30.28
N PRO A 572 -6.77 -24.89 -28.98
CA PRO A 572 -8.03 -24.79 -28.25
C PRO A 572 -8.62 -23.37 -28.22
N LYS A 573 -9.94 -23.29 -28.39
CA LYS A 573 -10.70 -22.02 -28.37
C LYS A 573 -11.02 -21.51 -26.98
N ARG A 574 -11.10 -22.40 -25.98
CA ARG A 574 -11.41 -22.05 -24.59
C ARG A 574 -10.27 -22.51 -23.69
N LEU A 575 -9.67 -21.59 -22.94
CA LEU A 575 -8.53 -21.87 -22.07
C LEU A 575 -8.83 -21.53 -20.61
N TYR A 576 -8.50 -22.45 -19.71
CA TYR A 576 -8.39 -22.15 -18.30
C TYR A 576 -6.91 -22.17 -17.92
N VAL A 577 -6.34 -20.98 -17.70
CA VAL A 577 -4.94 -20.80 -17.34
C VAL A 577 -4.79 -21.02 -15.85
N SER A 578 -4.34 -22.22 -15.50
CA SER A 578 -4.28 -22.73 -14.14
C SER A 578 -3.01 -22.29 -13.41
N ARG A 579 -3.14 -22.20 -12.09
CA ARG A 579 -2.11 -21.95 -11.09
C ARG A 579 -2.02 -23.08 -10.05
N GLU A 580 -2.69 -24.21 -10.24
CA GLU A 580 -2.73 -25.36 -9.31
C GLU A 580 -1.35 -25.77 -8.77
N SER A 581 -0.31 -25.78 -9.62
CA SER A 581 1.07 -26.12 -9.24
C SER A 581 1.65 -25.19 -8.15
N PHE A 582 0.99 -24.08 -7.87
CA PHE A 582 1.37 -23.07 -6.89
C PHE A 582 0.37 -22.98 -5.73
N LEU A 583 -0.45 -24.02 -5.47
CA LEU A 583 -1.35 -24.06 -4.32
C LEU A 583 -0.65 -23.68 -3.00
N MET A 584 0.58 -24.18 -2.81
CA MET A 584 1.38 -23.86 -1.62
C MET A 584 2.07 -22.49 -1.66
N ARG A 585 1.99 -21.75 -2.77
CA ARG A 585 2.73 -20.49 -3.00
C ARG A 585 1.88 -19.43 -3.71
N GLY A 586 0.71 -19.18 -3.14
CA GLY A 586 -0.21 -18.12 -3.56
C GLY A 586 -1.12 -18.53 -4.71
N ALA A 587 -2.18 -19.27 -4.36
CA ALA A 587 -3.34 -19.64 -5.19
C ALA A 587 -4.63 -19.41 -4.38
N PHE A 588 -5.79 -19.70 -4.96
CA PHE A 588 -7.01 -19.91 -4.18
C PHE A 588 -7.24 -21.42 -3.96
N ALA A 589 -7.83 -21.78 -2.82
CA ALA A 589 -8.21 -23.14 -2.48
C ALA A 589 -9.40 -23.62 -3.33
N GLY A 590 -9.44 -24.90 -3.65
CA GLY A 590 -10.48 -25.50 -4.50
C GLY A 590 -10.20 -25.39 -6.00
N GLU A 591 -9.04 -24.87 -6.42
CA GLU A 591 -8.71 -24.70 -7.84
C GLU A 591 -8.72 -26.03 -8.61
N GLY A 592 -8.24 -27.12 -8.01
CA GLY A 592 -8.22 -28.43 -8.68
C GLY A 592 -9.61 -28.93 -9.06
N TYR A 593 -10.59 -28.73 -8.17
CA TYR A 593 -11.99 -29.02 -8.48
C TYR A 593 -12.51 -28.08 -9.58
N LEU A 594 -12.20 -26.79 -9.48
CA LEU A 594 -12.63 -25.81 -10.46
C LEU A 594 -12.05 -26.10 -11.85
N ALA A 595 -10.77 -26.44 -11.97
CA ALA A 595 -10.17 -26.83 -13.25
C ALA A 595 -10.82 -28.08 -13.82
N ALA A 596 -11.11 -29.10 -13.00
CA ALA A 596 -11.84 -30.28 -13.45
C ALA A 596 -13.26 -29.92 -13.94
N PHE A 597 -13.94 -28.99 -13.26
CA PHE A 597 -15.22 -28.45 -13.72
C PHE A 597 -15.07 -27.73 -15.06
N MET A 598 -14.11 -26.81 -15.20
CA MET A 598 -13.87 -26.06 -16.43
C MET A 598 -13.53 -27.00 -17.60
N ALA A 599 -12.79 -28.08 -17.36
CA ALA A 599 -12.52 -29.11 -18.35
C ALA A 599 -13.80 -29.76 -18.88
N ARG A 600 -14.77 -30.09 -18.00
CA ARG A 600 -16.09 -30.60 -18.40
C ARG A 600 -16.90 -29.57 -19.19
N GLN A 601 -16.71 -28.28 -18.92
CA GLN A 601 -17.30 -27.19 -19.68
C GLN A 601 -16.58 -26.92 -21.02
N GLY A 602 -15.62 -27.76 -21.42
CA GLY A 602 -14.91 -27.66 -22.70
C GLY A 602 -13.71 -26.72 -22.70
N PHE A 603 -13.22 -26.27 -21.53
CA PHE A 603 -11.97 -25.54 -21.45
C PHE A 603 -10.77 -26.49 -21.47
N THR A 604 -9.73 -26.13 -22.20
CA THR A 604 -8.42 -26.78 -22.05
C THR A 604 -7.69 -26.18 -20.86
N ILE A 605 -7.27 -27.04 -19.92
CA ILE A 605 -6.52 -26.63 -18.73
C ILE A 605 -5.06 -26.41 -19.12
N PHE A 606 -4.64 -25.16 -19.10
CA PHE A 606 -3.31 -24.75 -19.56
C PHE A 606 -2.43 -24.36 -18.37
N LYS A 607 -1.28 -25.02 -18.21
CA LYS A 607 -0.30 -24.75 -17.14
C LYS A 607 0.87 -23.94 -17.71
N PRO A 608 0.91 -22.61 -17.54
CA PRO A 608 1.85 -21.75 -18.26
C PRO A 608 3.32 -22.07 -17.96
N GLU A 609 3.64 -22.54 -16.76
CA GLU A 609 5.01 -22.94 -16.39
C GLU A 609 5.55 -24.14 -17.16
N SER A 610 4.68 -24.95 -17.76
CA SER A 610 5.05 -26.14 -18.55
C SER A 610 5.38 -25.82 -20.01
N ALA A 611 5.01 -24.63 -20.49
CA ALA A 611 5.20 -24.21 -21.86
C ALA A 611 6.29 -23.13 -21.98
N ASP A 612 6.95 -23.09 -23.14
CA ASP A 612 7.76 -21.94 -23.53
C ASP A 612 6.86 -20.73 -23.87
N ILE A 613 7.43 -19.53 -23.85
CA ILE A 613 6.76 -18.25 -24.03
C ILE A 613 6.07 -18.17 -25.38
N VAL A 614 6.70 -18.61 -26.47
CA VAL A 614 6.11 -18.53 -27.81
C VAL A 614 4.88 -19.43 -27.89
N THR A 615 4.95 -20.63 -27.30
CA THR A 615 3.83 -21.55 -27.18
C THR A 615 2.70 -20.94 -26.34
N GLN A 616 3.01 -20.36 -25.18
CA GLN A 616 2.00 -19.67 -24.36
C GLN A 616 1.29 -18.56 -25.15
N LEU A 617 2.05 -17.71 -25.85
CA LEU A 617 1.50 -16.61 -26.65
C LEU A 617 0.63 -17.13 -27.81
N LYS A 618 1.01 -18.22 -28.48
CA LYS A 618 0.19 -18.86 -29.53
C LYS A 618 -1.15 -19.36 -29.00
N TYR A 619 -1.14 -20.03 -27.85
CA TYR A 619 -2.37 -20.48 -27.19
C TYR A 619 -3.28 -19.29 -26.86
N TYR A 620 -2.73 -18.23 -26.24
CA TYR A 620 -3.51 -17.03 -25.92
C TYR A 620 -4.01 -16.29 -27.17
N LYS A 621 -3.24 -16.26 -28.26
CA LYS A 621 -3.63 -15.62 -29.53
C LYS A 621 -4.73 -16.38 -30.28
N SER A 622 -4.82 -17.70 -30.06
CA SER A 622 -5.75 -18.59 -30.78
C SER A 622 -7.08 -18.78 -30.06
N ALA A 623 -7.10 -18.56 -28.74
CA ALA A 623 -8.29 -18.69 -27.92
C ALA A 623 -9.31 -17.56 -28.19
N GLU A 624 -10.59 -17.89 -28.02
CA GLU A 624 -11.72 -16.98 -28.06
C GLU A 624 -12.23 -16.65 -26.64
N GLU A 625 -12.00 -17.53 -25.67
CA GLU A 625 -12.31 -17.30 -24.25
C GLU A 625 -11.17 -17.81 -23.37
N ILE A 626 -10.65 -16.95 -22.49
CA ILE A 626 -9.56 -17.28 -21.57
C ILE A 626 -9.97 -16.92 -20.15
N VAL A 627 -9.90 -17.91 -19.26
CA VAL A 627 -10.10 -17.74 -17.82
C VAL A 627 -8.77 -17.91 -17.12
N PHE A 628 -8.30 -16.87 -16.44
CA PHE A 628 -7.06 -16.93 -15.66
C PHE A 628 -7.37 -17.14 -14.19
N ALA A 629 -6.73 -18.13 -13.57
CA ALA A 629 -6.44 -18.06 -12.14
C ALA A 629 -5.38 -16.97 -11.90
N GLU A 630 -5.66 -15.97 -11.06
CA GLU A 630 -4.78 -14.81 -10.89
C GLU A 630 -3.33 -15.22 -10.56
N GLY A 631 -2.39 -14.76 -11.37
CA GLY A 631 -0.97 -14.90 -11.08
C GLY A 631 -0.07 -14.22 -12.08
N ALA A 632 1.21 -14.59 -12.04
CA ALA A 632 2.23 -13.99 -12.89
C ALA A 632 2.01 -14.24 -14.41
N ALA A 633 1.15 -15.19 -14.77
CA ALA A 633 0.72 -15.41 -16.15
C ALA A 633 0.03 -14.18 -16.76
N LEU A 634 -0.65 -13.35 -15.96
CA LEU A 634 -1.25 -12.11 -16.45
C LEU A 634 -0.20 -11.12 -16.99
N HIS A 635 1.02 -11.10 -16.41
CA HIS A 635 2.11 -10.27 -16.92
C HIS A 635 2.68 -10.75 -18.26
N VAL A 636 2.44 -12.01 -18.65
CA VAL A 636 2.85 -12.51 -19.98
C VAL A 636 2.10 -11.77 -21.09
N LEU A 637 0.87 -11.32 -20.82
CA LEU A 637 0.07 -10.55 -21.78
C LEU A 637 0.68 -9.18 -22.11
N GLU A 638 1.64 -8.69 -21.31
CA GLU A 638 2.39 -7.47 -21.64
C GLU A 638 3.27 -7.61 -22.87
N LEU A 639 3.57 -8.84 -23.28
CA LEU A 639 4.33 -9.18 -24.49
C LEU A 639 3.46 -9.21 -25.75
N MET A 640 2.14 -9.08 -25.61
CA MET A 640 1.19 -9.16 -26.72
C MET A 640 0.73 -7.78 -27.17
N GLY A 641 0.42 -7.70 -28.45
CA GLY A 641 -0.36 -6.61 -29.02
C GLY A 641 -1.83 -6.77 -28.65
N GLU A 642 -2.71 -6.74 -29.63
CA GLU A 642 -4.14 -6.96 -29.43
C GLU A 642 -4.49 -8.44 -29.19
N ILE A 643 -5.43 -8.68 -28.28
CA ILE A 643 -5.96 -9.99 -27.91
C ILE A 643 -7.45 -9.99 -28.23
N GLN A 644 -7.88 -10.91 -29.10
CA GLN A 644 -9.27 -11.03 -29.53
C GLN A 644 -10.12 -11.82 -28.54
N ALA A 645 -9.49 -12.63 -27.69
CA ALA A 645 -10.19 -13.45 -26.72
C ALA A 645 -10.93 -12.59 -25.69
N LYS A 646 -12.07 -13.09 -25.22
CA LYS A 646 -12.71 -12.64 -24.00
C LYS A 646 -11.91 -13.11 -22.78
N ILE A 647 -11.51 -12.20 -21.91
CA ILE A 647 -10.72 -12.51 -20.72
C ILE A 647 -11.58 -12.43 -19.46
N THR A 648 -11.45 -13.45 -18.62
CA THR A 648 -12.01 -13.48 -17.27
C THR A 648 -10.90 -13.81 -16.28
N VAL A 649 -10.79 -13.05 -15.19
CA VAL A 649 -9.78 -13.29 -14.14
C VAL A 649 -10.48 -13.67 -12.85
N LEU A 650 -10.15 -14.85 -12.33
CA LEU A 650 -10.53 -15.28 -10.99
C LEU A 650 -9.48 -14.76 -10.03
N GLN A 651 -9.86 -13.73 -9.25
CA GLN A 651 -8.95 -13.08 -8.32
C GLN A 651 -8.63 -14.02 -7.17
N ARG A 652 -7.39 -13.99 -6.68
CA ARG A 652 -7.07 -14.61 -5.39
C ARG A 652 -6.66 -13.57 -4.34
N ARG A 653 -6.47 -12.32 -4.76
CA ARG A 653 -6.23 -11.16 -3.90
C ARG A 653 -7.26 -10.08 -4.16
N ASN A 654 -7.65 -9.39 -3.10
CA ASN A 654 -8.48 -8.21 -3.17
C ASN A 654 -7.82 -7.16 -4.07
N GLN A 655 -8.64 -6.47 -4.87
CA GLN A 655 -8.24 -5.37 -5.74
C GLN A 655 -7.24 -5.75 -6.86
N THR A 656 -7.22 -7.02 -7.24
CA THR A 656 -6.48 -7.48 -8.42
C THR A 656 -6.99 -6.81 -9.70
N ASP A 657 -8.28 -6.57 -9.78
CA ASP A 657 -8.92 -5.81 -10.86
C ASP A 657 -8.34 -4.40 -10.98
N VAL A 658 -8.10 -3.70 -9.87
CA VAL A 658 -7.47 -2.37 -9.89
C VAL A 658 -6.06 -2.44 -10.48
N LEU A 659 -5.32 -3.52 -10.21
CA LEU A 659 -3.94 -3.69 -10.69
C LEU A 659 -3.87 -4.09 -12.17
N PHE A 660 -4.67 -5.08 -12.57
CA PHE A 660 -4.54 -5.72 -13.89
C PHE A 660 -5.53 -5.21 -14.93
N ARG A 661 -6.63 -4.55 -14.53
CA ARG A 661 -7.60 -4.03 -15.51
C ARG A 661 -6.94 -3.10 -16.52
N PRO A 662 -6.13 -2.08 -16.15
CA PRO A 662 -5.48 -1.22 -17.14
C PRO A 662 -4.58 -1.98 -18.13
N LEU A 663 -3.84 -2.97 -17.63
CA LEU A 663 -2.98 -3.84 -18.44
C LEU A 663 -3.78 -4.66 -19.45
N LEU A 664 -4.89 -5.25 -19.00
CA LEU A 664 -5.74 -6.12 -19.83
C LEU A 664 -6.56 -5.31 -20.83
N THR A 665 -7.22 -4.23 -20.40
CA THR A 665 -8.07 -3.41 -21.27
C THR A 665 -7.29 -2.64 -22.33
N ALA A 666 -5.98 -2.47 -22.15
CA ALA A 666 -5.11 -1.90 -23.18
C ALA A 666 -4.91 -2.82 -24.39
N ARG A 667 -5.31 -4.10 -24.30
CA ARG A 667 -5.05 -5.13 -25.31
C ARG A 667 -6.28 -5.97 -25.65
N CYS A 668 -7.25 -6.04 -24.75
CA CYS A 668 -8.44 -6.87 -24.85
C CYS A 668 -9.68 -6.01 -24.58
N GLN A 669 -10.68 -6.12 -25.45
CA GLN A 669 -11.91 -5.32 -25.31
C GLN A 669 -12.83 -5.85 -24.20
N ASP A 670 -12.92 -7.17 -24.05
CA ASP A 670 -13.84 -7.80 -23.09
C ASP A 670 -13.09 -8.43 -21.91
N VAL A 671 -13.05 -7.71 -20.77
CA VAL A 671 -12.33 -8.12 -19.56
C VAL A 671 -13.25 -8.09 -18.34
N ALA A 672 -13.42 -9.24 -17.70
CA ALA A 672 -14.15 -9.38 -16.44
C ALA A 672 -13.27 -9.92 -15.31
N PHE A 673 -13.67 -9.62 -14.08
CA PHE A 673 -13.01 -10.10 -12.87
C PHE A 673 -14.06 -10.67 -11.92
N PHE A 674 -13.74 -11.80 -11.29
CA PHE A 674 -14.48 -12.32 -10.15
C PHE A 674 -13.65 -12.10 -8.88
N GLY A 675 -14.22 -11.38 -7.91
CA GLY A 675 -13.48 -10.85 -6.77
C GLY A 675 -14.07 -11.13 -5.39
N ASP A 676 -15.20 -11.86 -5.28
CA ASP A 676 -15.75 -12.26 -3.99
C ASP A 676 -14.92 -13.42 -3.43
N LEU A 677 -14.03 -13.07 -2.50
CA LEU A 677 -13.03 -13.97 -1.94
C LEU A 677 -12.69 -13.60 -0.51
N VAL A 678 -12.16 -14.59 0.22
CA VAL A 678 -11.55 -14.41 1.52
C VAL A 678 -10.06 -14.68 1.42
N GLU A 679 -9.23 -13.68 1.73
CA GLU A 679 -7.78 -13.87 1.89
C GLU A 679 -7.46 -14.41 3.28
N LEU A 680 -6.64 -15.45 3.34
CA LEU A 680 -6.07 -15.97 4.57
C LEU A 680 -4.68 -15.41 4.83
N GLN A 681 -4.19 -15.58 6.05
CA GLN A 681 -2.83 -15.21 6.40
C GLN A 681 -1.81 -16.05 5.60
N SER A 682 -0.81 -15.42 5.00
CA SER A 682 0.29 -16.17 4.38
C SER A 682 1.08 -16.94 5.44
N LEU A 683 1.31 -18.23 5.19
CA LEU A 683 2.15 -19.12 6.00
C LEU A 683 3.52 -19.39 5.36
N TYR A 684 3.72 -18.98 4.11
CA TYR A 684 5.02 -19.14 3.46
C TYR A 684 6.01 -18.06 3.94
N VAL A 685 7.02 -18.50 4.69
CA VAL A 685 8.16 -17.67 5.14
C VAL A 685 9.42 -18.12 4.40
N PRO A 686 10.06 -17.26 3.58
CA PRO A 686 11.31 -17.61 2.90
C PRO A 686 12.42 -17.95 3.92
N ALA A 687 13.26 -18.95 3.63
CA ALA A 687 14.24 -19.50 4.57
C ALA A 687 15.18 -18.48 5.26
N ASN A 688 15.48 -17.36 4.59
CA ASN A 688 16.37 -16.30 5.10
C ASN A 688 15.60 -15.05 5.58
N GLN A 689 14.30 -15.17 5.83
CA GLN A 689 13.43 -14.08 6.27
C GLN A 689 12.64 -14.52 7.51
N ASN A 690 12.20 -13.53 8.29
CA ASN A 690 11.34 -13.74 9.46
C ASN A 690 9.90 -13.27 9.20
N SER A 691 9.59 -12.84 7.97
CA SER A 691 8.26 -12.37 7.57
C SER A 691 7.65 -13.28 6.51
N ALA A 692 6.34 -13.52 6.65
CA ALA A 692 5.59 -14.24 5.64
C ALA A 692 5.51 -13.42 4.34
N ALA A 693 5.72 -14.08 3.21
CA ALA A 693 5.59 -13.42 1.92
C ALA A 693 4.09 -13.24 1.61
N HIS A 694 3.60 -12.01 1.77
CA HIS A 694 2.17 -11.69 1.63
C HIS A 694 1.57 -12.18 0.30
N GLY A 695 2.29 -12.03 -0.81
CA GLY A 695 1.83 -12.50 -2.12
C GLY A 695 1.67 -14.03 -2.26
N SER A 696 2.11 -14.80 -1.28
CA SER A 696 1.96 -16.27 -1.21
C SER A 696 0.79 -16.72 -0.34
N ALA A 697 -0.04 -15.80 0.16
CA ALA A 697 -1.27 -16.12 0.88
C ALA A 697 -2.20 -17.02 0.05
N LEU A 698 -2.84 -17.97 0.74
CA LEU A 698 -3.98 -18.72 0.23
C LEU A 698 -5.24 -17.85 0.40
N SER A 699 -6.16 -17.96 -0.54
CA SER A 699 -7.52 -17.44 -0.40
C SER A 699 -8.53 -18.51 -0.77
N PHE A 700 -9.81 -18.23 -0.61
CA PHE A 700 -10.87 -19.04 -1.22
C PHE A 700 -11.96 -18.13 -1.76
N LEU A 701 -12.64 -18.62 -2.79
CA LEU A 701 -13.68 -17.90 -3.51
C LEU A 701 -15.04 -18.18 -2.88
N ASP A 702 -15.94 -17.20 -2.89
CA ASP A 702 -17.33 -17.44 -2.52
C ASP A 702 -17.98 -18.38 -3.55
N ALA A 703 -18.41 -19.56 -3.10
CA ALA A 703 -18.77 -20.66 -3.99
C ALA A 703 -20.10 -20.40 -4.72
N GLU A 704 -21.11 -19.83 -4.04
CA GLU A 704 -22.38 -19.46 -4.67
C GLU A 704 -22.21 -18.30 -5.65
N ALA A 705 -21.51 -17.23 -5.23
CA ALA A 705 -21.27 -16.09 -6.10
C ALA A 705 -20.45 -16.49 -7.33
N LEU A 706 -19.47 -17.40 -7.16
CA LEU A 706 -18.70 -17.95 -8.26
C LEU A 706 -19.59 -18.77 -9.20
N ALA A 707 -20.44 -19.65 -8.68
CA ALA A 707 -21.35 -20.45 -9.49
C ALA A 707 -22.24 -19.56 -10.37
N HIS A 708 -22.85 -18.54 -9.76
CA HIS A 708 -23.67 -17.56 -10.47
C HIS A 708 -22.86 -16.80 -11.52
N PHE A 709 -21.69 -16.30 -11.15
CA PHE A 709 -20.81 -15.58 -12.07
C PHE A 709 -20.39 -16.44 -13.27
N LEU A 710 -19.99 -17.70 -13.08
CA LEU A 710 -19.59 -18.59 -14.17
C LEU A 710 -20.78 -18.91 -15.10
N ALA A 711 -21.98 -19.12 -14.54
CA ALA A 711 -23.19 -19.33 -15.33
C ALA A 711 -23.54 -18.09 -16.18
N GLU A 712 -23.49 -16.89 -15.59
CA GLU A 712 -23.83 -15.66 -16.29
C GLU A 712 -22.77 -15.27 -17.32
N ARG A 713 -21.50 -15.24 -16.90
CA ARG A 713 -20.38 -14.75 -17.69
C ARG A 713 -19.94 -15.75 -18.73
N LEU A 714 -19.73 -17.02 -18.36
CA LEU A 714 -19.11 -18.03 -19.22
C LEU A 714 -20.11 -19.03 -19.82
N LYS A 715 -21.39 -18.91 -19.45
CA LYS A 715 -22.46 -19.81 -19.88
C LYS A 715 -22.16 -21.28 -19.54
N CYS A 716 -21.50 -21.50 -18.42
CA CYS A 716 -21.25 -22.84 -17.90
C CYS A 716 -22.52 -23.44 -17.28
N GLU A 717 -22.58 -24.77 -17.23
CA GLU A 717 -23.54 -25.51 -16.41
C GLU A 717 -23.38 -25.17 -14.92
N THR A 718 -24.37 -25.55 -14.12
CA THR A 718 -24.36 -25.31 -12.67
C THR A 718 -23.15 -25.96 -12.01
N LEU A 719 -22.32 -25.14 -11.38
CA LEU A 719 -21.22 -25.58 -10.53
C LEU A 719 -21.78 -26.24 -9.27
N ASP A 720 -21.35 -27.46 -8.94
CA ASP A 720 -21.67 -28.07 -7.66
C ASP A 720 -20.89 -27.33 -6.55
N VAL A 721 -21.64 -26.51 -5.81
CA VAL A 721 -21.18 -25.63 -4.73
C VAL A 721 -20.68 -26.45 -3.55
N THR A 722 -21.36 -27.55 -3.21
CA THR A 722 -20.99 -28.42 -2.09
C THR A 722 -19.63 -29.08 -2.34
N ALA A 723 -19.43 -29.62 -3.56
CA ALA A 723 -18.15 -30.20 -3.94
C ALA A 723 -17.01 -29.16 -3.97
N LEU A 724 -17.27 -27.93 -4.43
CA LEU A 724 -16.27 -26.85 -4.37
C LEU A 724 -15.90 -26.50 -2.92
N ARG A 725 -16.89 -26.36 -2.03
CA ARG A 725 -16.64 -26.06 -0.61
C ARG A 725 -15.83 -27.15 0.07
N GLN A 726 -16.13 -28.42 -0.23
CA GLN A 726 -15.34 -29.54 0.27
C GLN A 726 -13.89 -29.50 -0.24
N ALA A 727 -13.68 -29.32 -1.54
CA ALA A 727 -12.33 -29.21 -2.11
C ALA A 727 -11.55 -28.01 -1.52
N THR A 728 -12.24 -26.90 -1.29
CA THR A 728 -11.70 -25.70 -0.64
C THR A 728 -11.22 -26.01 0.78
N ALA A 729 -12.06 -26.69 1.56
CA ALA A 729 -11.74 -27.11 2.93
C ALA A 729 -10.50 -28.02 2.99
N GLU A 730 -10.43 -29.02 2.10
CA GLU A 730 -9.29 -29.93 1.98
C GLU A 730 -7.99 -29.18 1.66
N ASP A 731 -8.02 -28.23 0.73
CA ASP A 731 -6.86 -27.42 0.37
C ASP A 731 -6.39 -26.49 1.49
N VAL A 732 -7.32 -25.92 2.27
CA VAL A 732 -6.99 -25.10 3.46
C VAL A 732 -6.24 -25.95 4.50
N VAL A 733 -6.72 -27.17 4.79
CA VAL A 733 -6.08 -28.10 5.72
C VAL A 733 -4.70 -28.52 5.20
N ARG A 734 -4.59 -28.83 3.90
CA ARG A 734 -3.33 -29.20 3.26
C ARG A 734 -2.30 -28.08 3.34
N TYR A 735 -2.71 -26.84 3.08
CA TYR A 735 -1.85 -25.67 3.18
C TYR A 735 -1.39 -25.42 4.62
N TYR A 736 -2.28 -25.58 5.60
CA TYR A 736 -1.91 -25.50 7.02
C TYR A 736 -0.85 -26.56 7.38
N ARG A 737 -1.12 -27.84 7.09
CA ARG A 737 -0.22 -28.96 7.42
C ARG A 737 1.17 -28.79 6.78
N GLN A 738 1.25 -28.22 5.58
CA GLN A 738 2.51 -27.96 4.89
C GLN A 738 3.45 -27.01 5.66
N TYR A 739 2.89 -26.04 6.41
CA TYR A 739 3.68 -24.96 7.03
C TYR A 739 3.69 -25.00 8.56
N ALA A 740 2.65 -25.54 9.20
CA ALA A 740 2.43 -25.47 10.64
C ALA A 740 3.65 -25.92 11.46
N ALA A 741 4.19 -27.11 11.14
CA ALA A 741 5.33 -27.68 11.86
C ALA A 741 6.56 -26.74 11.85
N ALA A 742 6.91 -26.20 10.68
CA ALA A 742 8.06 -25.30 10.55
C ALA A 742 7.83 -23.96 11.27
N LEU A 743 6.63 -23.38 11.16
CA LEU A 743 6.34 -22.07 11.76
C LEU A 743 6.18 -22.13 13.28
N ALA A 744 5.74 -23.26 13.83
CA ALA A 744 5.57 -23.47 15.27
C ALA A 744 6.90 -23.40 16.05
N THR A 745 8.03 -23.68 15.39
CA THR A 745 9.36 -23.74 16.04
C THR A 745 9.93 -22.38 16.45
N LYS A 746 9.42 -21.25 15.90
CA LYS A 746 9.95 -19.91 16.19
C LYS A 746 8.81 -18.97 16.65
N PRO A 747 8.93 -18.28 17.80
CA PRO A 747 7.90 -17.37 18.29
C PRO A 747 7.48 -16.31 17.26
N VAL A 748 8.45 -15.74 16.53
CA VAL A 748 8.24 -14.70 15.52
C VAL A 748 7.37 -15.19 14.34
N THR A 749 7.42 -16.48 13.98
CA THR A 749 6.62 -17.03 12.89
C THR A 749 5.34 -17.70 13.35
N LYS A 750 5.27 -18.14 14.62
CA LYS A 750 4.08 -18.72 15.24
C LYS A 750 2.88 -17.76 15.20
N GLN A 751 3.10 -16.45 15.27
CA GLN A 751 2.03 -15.46 15.12
C GLN A 751 1.28 -15.56 13.78
N TYR A 752 1.95 -15.97 12.69
CA TYR A 752 1.30 -16.15 11.38
C TYR A 752 0.38 -17.35 11.39
N LEU A 753 0.80 -18.42 12.06
CA LEU A 753 -0.02 -19.60 12.29
C LEU A 753 -1.27 -19.25 13.10
N ASN A 754 -1.10 -18.53 14.22
CA ASN A 754 -2.22 -18.11 15.07
C ASN A 754 -3.24 -17.25 14.30
N ARG A 755 -2.77 -16.27 13.51
CA ARG A 755 -3.65 -15.42 12.69
C ARG A 755 -4.39 -16.21 11.60
N PHE A 756 -3.71 -17.19 11.00
CA PHE A 756 -4.35 -18.10 10.03
C PHE A 756 -5.45 -18.91 10.71
N GLU A 757 -5.17 -19.55 11.84
CA GLU A 757 -6.14 -20.35 12.59
C GLU A 757 -7.34 -19.51 13.04
N GLN A 758 -7.10 -18.31 13.58
CA GLN A 758 -8.15 -17.37 13.98
C GLN A 758 -9.06 -17.02 12.79
N LYS A 759 -8.46 -16.70 11.63
CA LYS A 759 -9.25 -16.36 10.44
C LYS A 759 -10.03 -17.57 9.93
N VAL A 760 -9.44 -18.77 9.89
CA VAL A 760 -10.15 -20.00 9.48
C VAL A 760 -11.32 -20.29 10.41
N ASN A 761 -11.13 -20.26 11.74
CA ASN A 761 -12.19 -20.49 12.71
C ASN A 761 -13.33 -19.48 12.58
N LEU A 762 -13.00 -18.21 12.32
CA LEU A 762 -14.02 -17.19 12.04
C LEU A 762 -14.84 -17.54 10.80
N MET A 763 -14.19 -17.96 9.71
CA MET A 763 -14.89 -18.35 8.48
C MET A 763 -15.76 -19.61 8.65
N ILE A 764 -15.33 -20.55 9.50
CA ILE A 764 -16.17 -21.70 9.91
C ILE A 764 -17.41 -21.20 10.66
N SER A 765 -17.25 -20.31 11.64
CA SER A 765 -18.37 -19.77 12.43
C SER A 765 -19.36 -18.93 11.60
N GLU A 766 -18.88 -18.30 10.54
CA GLU A 766 -19.71 -17.54 9.58
C GLU A 766 -20.37 -18.44 8.51
N GLY A 767 -20.13 -19.76 8.53
CA GLY A 767 -20.65 -20.70 7.53
C GLY A 767 -20.03 -20.52 6.12
N LYS A 768 -18.88 -19.86 6.02
CA LYS A 768 -18.17 -19.61 4.76
C LYS A 768 -17.13 -20.67 4.41
N LEU A 769 -16.84 -21.58 5.33
CA LEU A 769 -15.87 -22.66 5.12
C LEU A 769 -16.34 -23.93 5.84
N ASP A 770 -16.53 -25.00 5.06
CA ASP A 770 -17.08 -26.28 5.54
C ASP A 770 -15.97 -27.14 6.17
N LEU A 771 -15.57 -26.78 7.39
CA LEU A 771 -14.58 -27.51 8.19
C LEU A 771 -15.13 -27.79 9.60
N PRO A 772 -14.82 -28.96 10.20
CA PRO A 772 -15.23 -29.25 11.57
C PRO A 772 -14.45 -28.38 12.57
N VAL A 773 -14.98 -28.20 13.79
CA VAL A 773 -14.36 -27.38 14.84
C VAL A 773 -12.92 -27.81 15.17
N ASN A 774 -12.60 -29.10 14.99
CA ASN A 774 -11.28 -29.69 15.19
C ASN A 774 -10.49 -29.93 13.89
N TRP A 775 -10.73 -29.16 12.83
CA TRP A 775 -10.13 -29.30 11.48
C TRP A 775 -8.59 -29.39 11.41
N LYS A 776 -7.90 -29.06 12.50
CA LYS A 776 -6.44 -29.16 12.61
C LYS A 776 -5.95 -30.60 12.76
N ASN A 777 -6.79 -31.49 13.30
CA ASN A 777 -6.43 -32.88 13.63
C ASN A 777 -6.44 -33.78 12.39
#